data_AF-A0A3Q3WGG8-F1
#
_entry.id   AF-A0A3Q3WGG8-F1
#
_cell.length_a   1.000
_cell.length_b   1.000
_cell.length_c   1.000
_cell.angle_alpha   90.00
_cell.angle_beta   90.00
_cell.angle_gamma   90.00
#
_symmetry.space_group_name_H-M   'P 1'
#
loop_
_entity.id
_entity.type
_entity.pdbx_description
1 polymer ?
#
loop_
_entity_poly.entity_id
_entity_poly.type
_entity_poly.pdbx_seq_one_letter_code
_entity_poly.pdbx_strand_id
1 'polypeptide(L)'
;MNFLDQIRAIMDKKSNIRNMSVIAHVDHGKSTLTDSLVSKAGIIASSRAGETRFTDTRKDEQERCITIKSTAISLYYELHEYNLAFIKQGKDGNGFLINLIDSPGHVDFSSEVTAALRVTDGALVVVDCVSGVCVQTETVLRQAITERIKPILMLNKMDRALLELQLDADELYLNFQQTVESVNAIISTYGEVEGGPMGNVMVDPVEGTVGFGSGLHGWAFTLKQFAEMYVTKFTKAYAGLGPDGKCKKVEDMMKKLWGDRYVDPNAGKFTKNAIGPDGQKLPRTFCQFVLDPIFKVFDAINNFKKDETAKLIEKLHIKLDSEDKEKEGKPLLKAVMRRWLPAGDALLQMITIHLPSPVTAQKYRCDMLYEGPADDEAAMGIKNCDPKAPLMMYISKMVPTTDKGRFYAFGRVFSGSVSTGLKVRIMGPNYTYGRKEDLYIKPIQRTVLMMGRYVEPIEDVPCGNIVGLVGVDQFLVKMGTITTFEHAHNMRVMKFSVSPVVRVAVEAKNPSDLPKLVEGLKRLSKSDPMVQCLIEESGEHIIAGAGELHLEICLKDLEEDHACIPLKKSNPVVSYRETVTEHSSQMCLAKSPNKHNRLFMKSRPMSEARARYLAEKYEWDVSEGRKIWCFGPEGTGPNMLIDVTKGVQYLNEIKESMVAGFQWATKEGALCEENMRGVCYDIHDVSLHADTIHRGGGQIIPTTRRVLYASQLTAKPRLLEPLYLVEIQCPEDAVGGIYTVLNQRRGHMFDSTQMMGTLMFFVKAYLPVSESFGFTADLRSKTAGKAFPQCVFHHWQVLMDDPFDGTTNSSQIIAKIRKRKGLTEGIPSLNNYLDKL
;
A
#
# COMPACT_ATOMS: atom_id res chain seq x y z
N MET A 1 -35.18 0.34 -16.64
CA MET A 1 -33.86 -0.29 -16.74
C MET A 1 -33.52 -0.82 -15.37
N ASN A 2 -33.14 -2.08 -15.25
CA ASN A 2 -32.69 -2.62 -13.97
C ASN A 2 -31.33 -1.97 -13.61
N PHE A 3 -30.97 -1.93 -12.32
CA PHE A 3 -29.71 -1.31 -11.86
C PHE A 3 -28.48 -1.91 -12.56
N LEU A 4 -28.52 -3.21 -12.86
CA LEU A 4 -27.45 -3.91 -13.58
C LEU A 4 -27.30 -3.43 -15.03
N ASP A 5 -28.41 -3.22 -15.74
CA ASP A 5 -28.40 -2.70 -17.13
C ASP A 5 -27.82 -1.29 -17.18
N GLN A 6 -28.13 -0.47 -16.16
CA GLN A 6 -27.56 0.86 -16.03
C GLN A 6 -26.05 0.80 -15.83
N ILE A 7 -25.57 -0.05 -14.91
CA ILE A 7 -24.13 -0.22 -14.71
C ILE A 7 -23.46 -0.68 -16.01
N ARG A 8 -23.99 -1.71 -16.69
CA ARG A 8 -23.43 -2.20 -17.95
C ARG A 8 -23.38 -1.09 -19.01
N ALA A 9 -24.40 -0.25 -19.12
CA ALA A 9 -24.41 0.88 -20.06
C ALA A 9 -23.35 1.94 -19.70
N ILE A 10 -23.13 2.22 -18.42
CA ILE A 10 -22.12 3.19 -17.97
C ILE A 10 -20.70 2.63 -18.08
N MET A 11 -20.50 1.31 -17.98
CA MET A 11 -19.19 0.67 -18.22
C MET A 11 -18.62 0.97 -19.61
N ASP A 12 -19.47 1.26 -20.59
CA ASP A 12 -19.04 1.67 -21.93
C ASP A 12 -18.53 3.12 -21.99
N LYS A 13 -18.89 3.96 -21.02
CA LYS A 13 -18.49 5.37 -20.93
C LYS A 13 -17.19 5.50 -20.14
N LYS A 14 -16.09 5.00 -20.70
CA LYS A 14 -14.78 4.92 -20.00
C LYS A 14 -14.28 6.26 -19.44
N SER A 15 -14.63 7.38 -20.08
CA SER A 15 -14.32 8.74 -19.60
C SER A 15 -15.02 9.10 -18.26
N ASN A 16 -16.13 8.44 -17.95
CA ASN A 16 -16.94 8.68 -16.75
C ASN A 16 -16.73 7.61 -15.67
N ILE A 17 -15.76 6.72 -15.85
CA ILE A 17 -15.36 5.75 -14.82
C ILE A 17 -14.31 6.40 -13.91
N ARG A 18 -14.38 6.13 -12.60
CA ARG A 18 -13.32 6.45 -11.63
C ARG A 18 -12.98 5.19 -10.84
N ASN A 19 -11.78 4.66 -11.04
CA ASN A 19 -11.27 3.58 -10.20
C ASN A 19 -10.46 4.20 -9.06
N MET A 20 -10.86 3.98 -7.82
CA MET A 20 -10.18 4.60 -6.69
C MET A 20 -10.09 3.70 -5.46
N SER A 21 -9.12 3.98 -4.61
CA SER A 21 -9.00 3.37 -3.28
C SER A 21 -9.04 4.43 -2.19
N VAL A 22 -9.37 4.01 -0.96
CA VAL A 22 -9.31 4.91 0.21
C VAL A 22 -8.07 4.58 1.03
N ILE A 23 -7.19 5.56 1.18
CA ILE A 23 -5.96 5.47 1.96
C ILE A 23 -6.20 6.17 3.30
N ALA A 24 -5.95 5.47 4.40
CA ALA A 24 -6.07 6.05 5.72
C ALA A 24 -5.20 5.29 6.71
N HIS A 25 -4.71 5.99 7.73
CA HIS A 25 -4.20 5.33 8.91
C HIS A 25 -5.35 4.67 9.70
N VAL A 26 -5.00 3.70 10.55
CA VAL A 26 -5.96 3.09 11.50
C VAL A 26 -6.66 4.19 12.31
N ASP A 27 -7.95 4.01 12.54
CA ASP A 27 -8.82 4.95 13.24
C ASP A 27 -8.99 6.34 12.62
N HIS A 28 -8.47 6.64 11.42
CA HIS A 28 -8.76 7.93 10.75
C HIS A 28 -10.20 8.03 10.20
N GLY A 29 -11.06 7.03 10.44
CA GLY A 29 -12.48 7.05 10.06
C GLY A 29 -12.76 6.66 8.60
N LYS A 30 -11.88 5.85 8.01
CA LYS A 30 -12.00 5.33 6.64
C LYS A 30 -13.33 4.60 6.40
N SER A 31 -13.63 3.56 7.18
CA SER A 31 -14.85 2.75 7.03
C SER A 31 -16.13 3.58 7.23
N THR A 32 -16.06 4.63 8.06
CA THR A 32 -17.19 5.55 8.29
C THR A 32 -17.46 6.45 7.08
N LEU A 33 -16.39 6.90 6.40
CA LEU A 33 -16.51 7.69 5.18
C LEU A 33 -16.96 6.84 3.98
N THR A 34 -16.45 5.60 3.85
CA THR A 34 -16.90 4.68 2.78
C THR A 34 -18.38 4.35 2.96
N ASP A 35 -18.85 4.10 4.18
CA ASP A 35 -20.27 3.94 4.47
C ASP A 35 -21.13 5.13 4.02
N SER A 36 -20.63 6.36 4.21
CA SER A 36 -21.32 7.58 3.79
C SER A 36 -21.47 7.65 2.26
N LEU A 37 -20.47 7.17 1.51
CA LEU A 37 -20.52 7.05 0.05
C LEU A 37 -21.51 5.97 -0.40
N VAL A 38 -21.45 4.78 0.22
CA VAL A 38 -22.32 3.66 -0.10
C VAL A 38 -23.79 3.99 0.19
N SER A 39 -24.05 4.73 1.28
CA SER A 39 -25.39 5.21 1.58
C SER A 39 -25.90 6.23 0.57
N LYS A 40 -25.05 7.17 0.13
CA LYS A 40 -25.46 8.16 -0.89
C LYS A 40 -25.76 7.51 -2.24
N ALA A 41 -25.10 6.40 -2.57
CA ALA A 41 -25.38 5.60 -3.76
C ALA A 41 -26.69 4.79 -3.66
N GLY A 42 -27.43 4.88 -2.55
CA GLY A 42 -28.72 4.20 -2.38
C GLY A 42 -28.60 2.70 -2.05
N ILE A 43 -27.38 2.20 -1.83
CA ILE A 43 -27.13 0.79 -1.47
C ILE A 43 -27.50 0.52 0.00
N ILE A 44 -27.39 1.53 0.86
CA ILE A 44 -27.70 1.44 2.31
C ILE A 44 -28.55 2.63 2.74
N ALA A 45 -29.48 2.39 3.67
CA ALA A 45 -30.27 3.44 4.31
C ALA A 45 -29.38 4.47 5.05
N SER A 46 -29.64 5.77 4.83
CA SER A 46 -28.88 6.89 5.39
C SER A 46 -28.87 6.98 6.91
N SER A 47 -29.86 6.38 7.57
CA SER A 47 -29.91 6.29 9.04
C SER A 47 -28.85 5.35 9.61
N ARG A 48 -28.42 4.35 8.84
CA ARG A 48 -27.43 3.34 9.25
C ARG A 48 -25.98 3.66 8.81
N ALA A 49 -25.82 4.67 7.96
CA ALA A 49 -24.52 5.10 7.45
C ALA A 49 -23.58 5.56 8.58
N GLY A 50 -22.40 4.93 8.66
CA GLY A 50 -21.35 5.20 9.63
C GLY A 50 -21.34 4.24 10.83
N GLU A 51 -22.41 3.49 11.05
CA GLU A 51 -22.55 2.47 12.10
C GLU A 51 -22.48 1.04 11.54
N THR A 52 -22.92 0.83 10.29
CA THR A 52 -22.97 -0.50 9.66
C THR A 52 -21.65 -1.07 9.18
N ARG A 53 -20.71 -0.22 8.79
CA ARG A 53 -19.42 -0.58 8.17
C ARG A 53 -19.56 -1.68 7.12
N PHE A 54 -20.27 -1.37 6.05
CA PHE A 54 -20.66 -2.36 5.05
C PHE A 54 -19.48 -3.01 4.33
N THR A 55 -18.38 -2.26 4.17
CA THR A 55 -17.13 -2.73 3.57
C THR A 55 -16.38 -3.72 4.46
N ASP A 56 -16.63 -3.70 5.78
CA ASP A 56 -16.11 -4.68 6.74
C ASP A 56 -17.04 -5.91 6.71
N THR A 57 -16.69 -6.86 5.84
CA THR A 57 -17.53 -8.03 5.52
C THR A 57 -17.38 -9.16 6.52
N ARG A 58 -16.24 -9.23 7.20
CA ARG A 58 -15.93 -10.31 8.14
C ARG A 58 -16.36 -9.94 9.58
N LYS A 59 -16.60 -10.96 10.39
CA LYS A 59 -17.00 -10.77 11.80
C LYS A 59 -15.87 -10.15 12.64
N ASP A 60 -14.65 -10.60 12.43
CA ASP A 60 -13.46 -10.07 13.10
C ASP A 60 -13.14 -8.62 12.70
N GLU A 61 -13.38 -8.23 11.45
CA GLU A 61 -13.30 -6.82 11.01
C GLU A 61 -14.26 -5.93 11.79
N GLN A 62 -15.52 -6.37 11.94
CA GLN A 62 -16.55 -5.64 12.67
C GLN A 62 -16.24 -5.54 14.17
N GLU A 63 -15.82 -6.64 14.80
CA GLU A 63 -15.44 -6.70 16.22
C GLU A 63 -14.21 -5.84 16.52
N ARG A 64 -13.16 -5.93 15.69
CA ARG A 64 -11.90 -5.20 15.89
C ARG A 64 -11.94 -3.76 15.36
N CYS A 65 -13.00 -3.39 14.64
CA CYS A 65 -13.16 -2.08 14.01
C CYS A 65 -12.06 -1.71 13.01
N ILE A 66 -11.48 -2.71 12.34
CA ILE A 66 -10.42 -2.53 11.33
C ILE A 66 -10.77 -3.30 10.05
N THR A 67 -10.43 -2.73 8.90
CA THR A 67 -10.52 -3.45 7.61
C THR A 67 -9.30 -4.36 7.45
N ILE A 68 -9.54 -5.64 7.16
CA ILE A 68 -8.52 -6.69 7.02
C ILE A 68 -8.36 -7.08 5.55
N LYS A 69 -9.45 -7.28 4.80
CA LYS A 69 -9.41 -7.66 3.38
C LYS A 69 -10.00 -6.54 2.51
N SER A 70 -9.37 -6.31 1.35
CA SER A 70 -9.89 -5.29 0.43
C SER A 70 -11.22 -5.72 -0.19
N THR A 71 -12.21 -4.83 -0.17
CA THR A 71 -13.54 -5.04 -0.77
C THR A 71 -13.83 -4.01 -1.85
N ALA A 72 -14.44 -4.44 -2.95
CA ALA A 72 -14.75 -3.58 -4.09
C ALA A 72 -16.26 -3.31 -4.16
N ILE A 73 -16.63 -2.03 -4.35
CA ILE A 73 -18.00 -1.57 -4.49
C ILE A 73 -18.09 -0.64 -5.69
N SER A 74 -19.10 -0.83 -6.53
CA SER A 74 -19.41 0.10 -7.62
C SER A 74 -20.52 1.06 -7.18
N LEU A 75 -20.30 2.36 -7.39
CA LEU A 75 -21.23 3.43 -7.05
C LEU A 75 -21.64 4.15 -8.33
N TYR A 76 -22.94 4.43 -8.48
CA TYR A 76 -23.45 5.27 -9.55
C TYR A 76 -23.76 6.67 -9.00
N TYR A 77 -23.29 7.70 -9.68
CA TYR A 77 -23.53 9.08 -9.29
C TYR A 77 -23.77 9.97 -10.51
N GLU A 78 -24.84 10.77 -10.46
CA GLU A 78 -25.14 11.76 -11.49
C GLU A 78 -24.68 13.14 -11.03
N LEU A 79 -23.75 13.72 -11.77
CA LEU A 79 -23.25 15.05 -11.50
C LEU A 79 -24.18 16.08 -12.18
N HIS A 80 -24.57 17.13 -11.47
CA HIS A 80 -25.36 18.21 -12.08
C HIS A 80 -24.67 18.82 -13.31
N GLU A 81 -25.44 19.20 -14.34
CA GLU A 81 -24.88 19.65 -15.63
C GLU A 81 -23.89 20.81 -15.50
N TYR A 82 -24.19 21.79 -14.65
CA TYR A 82 -23.30 22.93 -14.42
C TYR A 82 -21.96 22.51 -13.81
N ASN A 83 -21.93 21.42 -13.05
CA ASN A 83 -20.72 20.87 -12.44
C ASN A 83 -19.84 20.14 -13.45
N LEU A 84 -20.38 19.71 -14.60
CA LEU A 84 -19.60 19.10 -15.67
C LEU A 84 -18.57 20.07 -16.22
N ALA A 85 -18.84 21.38 -16.23
CA ALA A 85 -17.90 22.40 -16.72
C ALA A 85 -16.57 22.42 -15.96
N PHE A 86 -16.56 22.03 -14.68
CA PHE A 86 -15.35 21.95 -13.85
C PHE A 86 -14.44 20.77 -14.21
N ILE A 87 -14.96 19.77 -14.93
CA ILE A 87 -14.19 18.59 -15.33
C ILE A 87 -13.32 18.96 -16.53
N LYS A 88 -12.00 19.05 -16.30
CA LYS A 88 -10.97 19.36 -17.31
C LYS A 88 -10.66 18.18 -18.24
N GLN A 89 -11.13 16.99 -17.93
CA GLN A 89 -10.89 15.75 -18.68
C GLN A 89 -12.05 15.43 -19.65
N GLY A 90 -11.84 14.46 -20.54
CA GLY A 90 -12.91 13.92 -21.39
C GLY A 90 -14.07 13.38 -20.53
N LYS A 91 -15.29 13.57 -21.02
CA LYS A 91 -16.55 13.19 -20.34
C LYS A 91 -17.64 12.87 -21.36
N ASP A 92 -18.54 11.96 -21.02
CA ASP A 92 -19.67 11.53 -21.86
C ASP A 92 -20.98 11.50 -21.05
N GLY A 93 -21.68 12.62 -21.04
CA GLY A 93 -22.89 12.80 -20.23
C GLY A 93 -22.57 12.99 -18.74
N ASN A 94 -23.61 12.90 -17.92
CA ASN A 94 -23.59 13.30 -16.51
C ASN A 94 -23.50 12.14 -15.50
N GLY A 95 -23.74 10.90 -15.93
CA GLY A 95 -23.64 9.70 -15.09
C GLY A 95 -22.20 9.19 -14.98
N PHE A 96 -21.74 8.95 -13.76
CA PHE A 96 -20.41 8.45 -13.42
C PHE A 96 -20.50 7.12 -12.69
N LEU A 97 -19.58 6.20 -13.03
CA LEU A 97 -19.36 4.94 -12.33
C LEU A 97 -18.08 5.04 -11.51
N ILE A 98 -18.20 4.91 -10.20
CA ILE A 98 -17.06 5.00 -9.28
C ILE A 98 -16.85 3.61 -8.68
N ASN A 99 -15.74 2.99 -9.03
CA ASN A 99 -15.30 1.73 -8.46
C ASN A 99 -14.42 2.05 -7.25
N LEU A 100 -14.96 1.86 -6.05
CA LEU A 100 -14.30 2.08 -4.79
C LEU A 100 -13.73 0.75 -4.28
N ILE A 101 -12.42 0.69 -4.07
CA ILE A 101 -11.76 -0.41 -3.39
C ILE A 101 -11.38 0.06 -2.00
N ASP A 102 -12.04 -0.49 -0.98
CA ASP A 102 -11.70 -0.20 0.40
C ASP A 102 -10.47 -1.03 0.80
N SER A 103 -9.33 -0.38 0.99
CA SER A 103 -8.05 -1.06 1.31
C SER A 103 -7.75 -1.01 2.80
N PRO A 104 -7.18 -2.05 3.42
CA PRO A 104 -6.85 -2.08 4.85
C PRO A 104 -6.05 -0.87 5.34
N GLY A 105 -6.37 -0.38 6.55
CA GLY A 105 -5.60 0.69 7.19
C GLY A 105 -4.39 0.19 7.97
N HIS A 106 -4.44 -1.04 8.47
CA HIS A 106 -3.39 -1.59 9.34
C HIS A 106 -2.15 -2.05 8.55
N VAL A 107 -0.96 -1.70 9.03
CA VAL A 107 0.37 -1.98 8.42
C VAL A 107 0.57 -3.44 8.00
N ASP A 108 0.15 -4.36 8.85
CA ASP A 108 0.19 -5.81 8.65
C ASP A 108 -0.48 -6.28 7.35
N PHE A 109 -1.47 -5.54 6.83
CA PHE A 109 -2.21 -5.84 5.61
C PHE A 109 -1.81 -4.93 4.44
N SER A 110 -0.61 -4.35 4.47
CA SER A 110 -0.08 -3.50 3.39
C SER A 110 -0.02 -4.17 2.01
N SER A 111 0.02 -5.51 1.96
CA SER A 111 -0.04 -6.27 0.70
C SER A 111 -1.38 -6.14 -0.02
N GLU A 112 -2.47 -6.14 0.74
CA GLU A 112 -3.83 -5.89 0.26
C GLU A 112 -3.96 -4.48 -0.29
N VAL A 113 -3.32 -3.51 0.38
CA VAL A 113 -3.24 -2.12 -0.09
C VAL A 113 -2.50 -2.03 -1.43
N THR A 114 -1.34 -2.68 -1.55
CA THR A 114 -0.56 -2.73 -2.81
C THR A 114 -1.39 -3.33 -3.95
N ALA A 115 -2.14 -4.40 -3.67
CA ALA A 115 -3.03 -5.05 -4.62
C ALA A 115 -4.18 -4.15 -5.10
N ALA A 116 -4.74 -3.35 -4.19
CA ALA A 116 -5.76 -2.36 -4.52
C ALA A 116 -5.19 -1.23 -5.38
N LEU A 117 -4.05 -0.64 -4.98
CA LEU A 117 -3.42 0.50 -5.67
C LEU A 117 -3.06 0.16 -7.14
N ARG A 118 -2.68 -1.08 -7.43
CA ARG A 118 -2.34 -1.49 -8.79
C ARG A 118 -3.49 -1.32 -9.79
N VAL A 119 -4.72 -1.50 -9.35
CA VAL A 119 -5.91 -1.45 -10.22
C VAL A 119 -6.67 -0.13 -10.17
N THR A 120 -6.31 0.78 -9.26
CA THR A 120 -6.96 2.09 -9.10
C THR A 120 -6.20 3.21 -9.81
N ASP A 121 -6.92 4.26 -10.23
CA ASP A 121 -6.40 5.44 -10.95
C ASP A 121 -6.24 6.67 -10.03
N GLY A 122 -7.02 6.73 -8.96
CA GLY A 122 -6.97 7.77 -7.94
C GLY A 122 -7.06 7.23 -6.51
N ALA A 123 -6.75 8.05 -5.54
CA ALA A 123 -6.85 7.68 -4.13
C ALA A 123 -7.44 8.81 -3.28
N LEU A 124 -8.38 8.46 -2.40
CA LEU A 124 -8.89 9.35 -1.35
C LEU A 124 -8.06 9.15 -0.09
N VAL A 125 -7.23 10.11 0.26
CA VAL A 125 -6.40 10.12 1.45
C VAL A 125 -7.20 10.72 2.61
N VAL A 126 -7.39 9.95 3.68
CA VAL A 126 -8.15 10.37 4.88
C VAL A 126 -7.18 10.64 6.01
N VAL A 127 -7.20 11.87 6.51
CA VAL A 127 -6.32 12.34 7.58
C VAL A 127 -7.17 12.87 8.73
N ASP A 128 -6.91 12.43 9.95
CA ASP A 128 -7.55 12.97 11.15
C ASP A 128 -7.04 14.41 11.36
N CYS A 129 -7.95 15.38 11.52
CA CYS A 129 -7.57 16.77 11.75
C CYS A 129 -6.83 16.99 13.08
N VAL A 130 -6.91 16.04 14.02
CA VAL A 130 -6.22 16.11 15.31
C VAL A 130 -4.86 15.42 15.23
N SER A 131 -4.80 14.19 14.70
CA SER A 131 -3.56 13.42 14.66
C SER A 131 -2.62 13.80 13.51
N GLY A 132 -3.16 14.42 12.45
CA GLY A 132 -2.38 14.76 11.26
C GLY A 132 -1.89 13.54 10.48
N VAL A 133 -0.79 13.69 9.75
CA VAL A 133 -0.23 12.66 8.88
C VAL A 133 0.64 11.68 9.68
N CYS A 134 0.21 10.43 9.79
CA CYS A 134 0.96 9.35 10.45
C CYS A 134 1.75 8.47 9.44
N VAL A 135 2.62 7.58 9.93
CA VAL A 135 3.49 6.72 9.10
C VAL A 135 2.75 5.86 8.07
N GLN A 136 1.57 5.33 8.39
CA GLN A 136 0.78 4.57 7.41
C GLN A 136 0.31 5.44 6.26
N THR A 137 -0.18 6.64 6.56
CA THR A 137 -0.61 7.60 5.55
C THR A 137 0.55 7.94 4.62
N GLU A 138 1.73 8.24 5.18
CA GLU A 138 2.94 8.50 4.38
C GLU A 138 3.35 7.28 3.55
N THR A 139 3.43 6.11 4.16
CA THR A 139 3.91 4.87 3.50
C THR A 139 3.02 4.50 2.32
N VAL A 140 1.70 4.53 2.51
CA VAL A 140 0.73 4.17 1.47
C VAL A 140 0.62 5.28 0.42
N LEU A 141 0.68 6.56 0.81
CA LEU A 141 0.72 7.67 -0.14
C LEU A 141 1.97 7.60 -1.03
N ARG A 142 3.14 7.31 -0.46
CA ARG A 142 4.38 7.08 -1.21
C ARG A 142 4.23 5.95 -2.23
N GLN A 143 3.60 4.84 -1.85
CA GLN A 143 3.30 3.74 -2.77
C GLN A 143 2.36 4.18 -3.88
N ALA A 144 1.29 4.90 -3.54
CA ALA A 144 0.32 5.40 -4.50
C ALA A 144 0.98 6.32 -5.54
N ILE A 145 1.84 7.24 -5.12
CA ILE A 145 2.60 8.13 -6.01
C ILE A 145 3.57 7.32 -6.90
N THR A 146 4.25 6.32 -6.35
CA THR A 146 5.13 5.42 -7.12
C THR A 146 4.35 4.63 -8.19
N GLU A 147 3.12 4.24 -7.89
CA GLU A 147 2.18 3.58 -8.80
C GLU A 147 1.46 4.56 -9.77
N ARG A 148 1.85 5.84 -9.73
CA ARG A 148 1.31 6.96 -10.51
C ARG A 148 -0.20 7.18 -10.29
N ILE A 149 -0.63 7.17 -9.04
CA ILE A 149 -2.02 7.37 -8.62
C ILE A 149 -2.20 8.82 -8.14
N LYS A 150 -3.27 9.49 -8.59
CA LYS A 150 -3.56 10.87 -8.16
C LYS A 150 -4.27 10.92 -6.80
N PRO A 151 -3.71 11.61 -5.79
CA PRO A 151 -4.38 11.75 -4.49
C PRO A 151 -5.40 12.90 -4.49
N ILE A 152 -6.44 12.74 -3.69
CA ILE A 152 -7.31 13.82 -3.15
C ILE A 152 -7.36 13.64 -1.63
N LEU A 153 -7.52 14.72 -0.87
CA LEU A 153 -7.41 14.71 0.58
C LEU A 153 -8.76 14.98 1.26
N MET A 154 -9.04 14.26 2.34
CA MET A 154 -10.15 14.52 3.25
C MET A 154 -9.63 14.66 4.68
N LEU A 155 -9.75 15.86 5.24
CA LEU A 155 -9.51 16.11 6.67
C LEU A 155 -10.77 15.72 7.45
N ASN A 156 -10.69 14.60 8.14
CA ASN A 156 -11.77 13.95 8.86
C ASN A 156 -11.70 14.24 10.37
N LYS A 157 -12.77 13.89 11.10
CA LYS A 157 -12.93 14.08 12.55
C LYS A 157 -12.89 15.53 13.03
N MET A 158 -13.32 16.46 12.18
CA MET A 158 -13.44 17.88 12.54
C MET A 158 -14.33 18.12 13.77
N ASP A 159 -15.25 17.20 14.08
CA ASP A 159 -16.05 17.21 15.30
C ASP A 159 -15.20 17.13 16.58
N ARG A 160 -14.07 16.43 16.58
CA ARG A 160 -13.17 16.37 17.74
C ARG A 160 -12.50 17.70 18.01
N ALA A 161 -12.03 18.38 16.97
CA ALA A 161 -11.45 19.70 17.09
C ALA A 161 -12.47 20.73 17.64
N LEU A 162 -13.73 20.63 17.22
CA LEU A 162 -14.80 21.54 17.64
C LEU A 162 -15.37 21.22 19.03
N LEU A 163 -15.53 19.94 19.38
CA LEU A 163 -16.24 19.50 20.60
C LEU A 163 -15.31 19.12 21.74
N GLU A 164 -14.18 18.47 21.45
CA GLU A 164 -13.25 17.95 22.47
C GLU A 164 -12.15 18.95 22.77
N LEU A 165 -11.48 19.46 21.73
CA LEU A 165 -10.37 20.40 21.87
C LEU A 165 -10.82 21.86 21.98
N GLN A 166 -12.04 22.17 21.51
CA GLN A 166 -12.61 23.52 21.48
C GLN A 166 -11.64 24.56 20.87
N LEU A 167 -10.97 24.19 19.78
CA LEU A 167 -10.01 25.06 19.10
C LEU A 167 -10.70 26.31 18.54
N ASP A 168 -10.00 27.43 18.57
CA ASP A 168 -10.43 28.64 17.91
C ASP A 168 -10.37 28.49 16.37
N ALA A 169 -11.19 29.26 15.65
CA ALA A 169 -11.28 29.16 14.20
C ALA A 169 -9.94 29.42 13.46
N ASP A 170 -9.11 30.35 13.96
CA ASP A 170 -7.79 30.64 13.36
C ASP A 170 -6.79 29.50 13.62
N GLU A 171 -6.81 28.92 14.82
CA GLU A 171 -5.97 27.75 15.16
C GLU A 171 -6.35 26.52 14.33
N LEU A 172 -7.66 26.26 14.19
CA LEU A 172 -8.16 25.16 13.36
C LEU A 172 -7.77 25.34 11.89
N TYR A 173 -7.82 26.57 11.37
CA TYR A 173 -7.35 26.87 10.02
C TYR A 173 -5.84 26.61 9.86
N LEU A 174 -5.01 27.06 10.80
CA LEU A 174 -3.55 26.85 10.75
C LEU A 174 -3.21 25.36 10.80
N ASN A 175 -3.92 24.58 11.61
CA ASN A 175 -3.76 23.13 11.66
C ASN A 175 -4.12 22.47 10.31
N PHE A 176 -5.24 22.88 9.69
CA PHE A 176 -5.59 22.42 8.35
C PHE A 176 -4.51 22.75 7.31
N GLN A 177 -3.97 23.97 7.35
CA GLN A 177 -2.89 24.39 6.46
C GLN A 177 -1.63 23.53 6.65
N GLN A 178 -1.16 23.34 7.88
CA GLN A 178 0.00 22.49 8.18
C GLN A 178 -0.19 21.04 7.74
N THR A 179 -1.41 20.50 7.91
CA THR A 179 -1.71 19.14 7.49
C THR A 179 -1.62 19.02 5.96
N VAL A 180 -2.18 19.98 5.22
CA VAL A 180 -2.08 20.05 3.75
C VAL A 180 -0.62 20.19 3.30
N GLU A 181 0.16 21.04 3.96
CA GLU A 181 1.60 21.22 3.68
C GLU A 181 2.39 19.93 3.92
N SER A 182 2.11 19.22 5.01
CA SER A 182 2.75 17.93 5.33
C SER A 182 2.45 16.87 4.27
N VAL A 183 1.20 16.78 3.80
CA VAL A 183 0.83 15.88 2.69
C VAL A 183 1.56 16.28 1.40
N ASN A 184 1.62 17.57 1.09
CA ASN A 184 2.32 18.05 -0.11
C ASN A 184 3.84 17.86 -0.04
N ALA A 185 4.45 17.92 1.15
CA ALA A 185 5.86 17.60 1.35
C ALA A 185 6.17 16.13 1.01
N ILE A 186 5.26 15.21 1.36
CA ILE A 186 5.39 13.79 0.98
C ILE A 186 5.24 13.64 -0.54
N ILE A 187 4.22 14.28 -1.11
CA ILE A 187 3.98 14.24 -2.57
C ILE A 187 5.17 14.81 -3.34
N SER A 188 5.76 15.91 -2.90
CA SER A 188 6.91 16.54 -3.58
C SER A 188 8.20 15.73 -3.43
N THR A 189 8.38 15.05 -2.30
CA THR A 189 9.56 14.21 -2.03
C THR A 189 9.60 12.96 -2.92
N TYR A 190 8.44 12.32 -3.13
CA TYR A 190 8.35 11.04 -3.85
C TYR A 190 7.74 11.15 -5.25
N GLY A 191 7.11 12.28 -5.58
CA GLY A 191 6.58 12.57 -6.90
C GLY A 191 7.68 12.90 -7.89
N GLU A 192 7.41 12.66 -9.17
CA GLU A 192 8.25 13.19 -10.24
C GLU A 192 8.09 14.73 -10.26
N VAL A 193 9.22 15.46 -10.35
CA VAL A 193 9.31 16.94 -10.28
C VAL A 193 8.31 17.61 -11.23
N GLU A 194 7.86 18.84 -10.91
CA GLU A 194 6.99 19.66 -11.77
C GLU A 194 7.39 19.56 -13.26
N GLY A 195 6.50 18.96 -14.07
CA GLY A 195 6.77 18.61 -15.47
C GLY A 195 6.72 17.11 -15.78
N GLY A 196 6.60 16.25 -14.77
CA GLY A 196 6.38 14.82 -14.95
C GLY A 196 5.05 14.47 -15.66
N PRO A 197 4.91 13.25 -16.20
CA PRO A 197 3.74 12.77 -16.94
C PRO A 197 2.40 12.87 -16.19
N MET A 198 2.39 13.00 -14.87
CA MET A 198 1.17 13.22 -14.07
C MET A 198 0.74 14.69 -13.95
N GLY A 199 1.62 15.63 -14.31
CA GLY A 199 1.45 17.06 -14.04
C GLY A 199 1.56 17.39 -12.55
N ASN A 200 0.96 18.51 -12.13
CA ASN A 200 0.86 18.85 -10.71
C ASN A 200 -0.10 17.87 -10.00
N VAL A 201 0.43 17.17 -9.00
CA VAL A 201 -0.29 16.18 -8.17
C VAL A 201 -0.48 16.65 -6.73
N MET A 202 -0.03 17.86 -6.38
CA MET A 202 -0.23 18.43 -5.06
C MET A 202 -1.71 18.66 -4.78
N VAL A 203 -2.10 18.50 -3.52
CA VAL A 203 -3.45 18.80 -3.05
C VAL A 203 -3.53 20.24 -2.59
N ASP A 204 -4.56 20.94 -3.08
CA ASP A 204 -4.85 22.33 -2.81
C ASP A 204 -6.36 22.51 -2.49
N PRO A 205 -6.71 23.08 -1.32
CA PRO A 205 -8.07 23.46 -0.99
C PRO A 205 -8.72 24.39 -2.04
N VAL A 206 -7.95 25.34 -2.59
CA VAL A 206 -8.43 26.33 -3.58
C VAL A 206 -8.89 25.66 -4.87
N GLU A 207 -8.21 24.59 -5.29
CA GLU A 207 -8.61 23.81 -6.46
C GLU A 207 -9.77 22.85 -6.15
N GLY A 208 -10.15 22.67 -4.88
CA GLY A 208 -11.23 21.77 -4.47
C GLY A 208 -10.81 20.31 -4.29
N THR A 209 -9.50 20.04 -4.24
CA THR A 209 -8.92 18.69 -4.03
C THR A 209 -8.82 18.30 -2.55
N VAL A 210 -9.18 19.21 -1.64
CA VAL A 210 -9.23 18.98 -0.19
C VAL A 210 -10.66 19.16 0.31
N GLY A 211 -11.18 18.13 0.97
CA GLY A 211 -12.42 18.15 1.74
C GLY A 211 -12.18 18.24 3.25
N PHE A 212 -13.16 18.77 3.97
CA PHE A 212 -13.14 18.94 5.43
C PHE A 212 -14.45 18.42 6.02
N GLY A 213 -14.40 17.74 7.16
CA GLY A 213 -15.63 17.35 7.85
C GLY A 213 -15.48 16.21 8.85
N SER A 214 -16.61 15.51 9.07
CA SER A 214 -16.73 14.39 9.99
C SER A 214 -17.56 13.27 9.38
N GLY A 215 -16.91 12.14 9.09
CA GLY A 215 -17.58 10.93 8.66
C GLY A 215 -18.55 10.39 9.70
N LEU A 216 -18.22 10.51 11.00
CA LEU A 216 -19.07 10.03 12.09
C LEU A 216 -20.42 10.75 12.12
N HIS A 217 -20.39 12.07 12.01
CA HIS A 217 -21.60 12.86 11.94
C HIS A 217 -22.22 12.86 10.54
N GLY A 218 -21.49 12.44 9.49
CA GLY A 218 -21.99 12.31 8.12
C GLY A 218 -22.05 13.63 7.36
N TRP A 219 -21.23 14.61 7.74
CA TRP A 219 -21.13 15.89 7.03
C TRP A 219 -19.71 16.14 6.57
N ALA A 220 -19.58 16.69 5.36
CA ALA A 220 -18.31 17.13 4.80
C ALA A 220 -18.56 18.20 3.77
N PHE A 221 -17.54 19.00 3.51
CA PHE A 221 -17.59 20.04 2.50
C PHE A 221 -16.26 20.22 1.79
N THR A 222 -16.32 20.80 0.59
CA THR A 222 -15.17 21.38 -0.09
C THR A 222 -15.38 22.90 -0.20
N LEU A 223 -14.32 23.65 -0.49
CA LEU A 223 -14.45 25.10 -0.75
C LEU A 223 -15.43 25.40 -1.89
N LYS A 224 -15.57 24.46 -2.84
CA LYS A 224 -16.46 24.62 -3.99
C LYS A 224 -17.92 24.81 -3.59
N GLN A 225 -18.41 24.02 -2.64
CA GLN A 225 -19.81 24.10 -2.19
C GLN A 225 -20.12 25.45 -1.52
N PHE A 226 -19.21 25.92 -0.65
CA PHE A 226 -19.35 27.25 -0.04
C PHE A 226 -19.21 28.37 -1.07
N ALA A 227 -18.26 28.26 -2.00
CA ALA A 227 -18.09 29.23 -3.07
C ALA A 227 -19.36 29.34 -3.91
N GLU A 228 -19.97 28.22 -4.30
CA GLU A 228 -21.23 28.17 -5.05
C GLU A 228 -22.39 28.82 -4.27
N MET A 229 -22.51 28.52 -2.97
CA MET A 229 -23.51 29.15 -2.11
C MET A 229 -23.33 30.67 -2.04
N TYR A 230 -22.09 31.15 -1.92
CA TYR A 230 -21.80 32.58 -1.76
C TYR A 230 -21.88 33.38 -3.05
N VAL A 231 -21.46 32.83 -4.20
CA VAL A 231 -21.63 33.54 -5.49
C VAL A 231 -23.09 33.76 -5.83
N THR A 232 -23.97 32.82 -5.47
CA THR A 232 -25.42 32.94 -5.66
C THR A 232 -26.01 34.08 -4.82
N LYS A 233 -25.44 34.33 -3.62
CA LYS A 233 -25.87 35.42 -2.72
C LYS A 233 -25.26 36.77 -3.09
N PHE A 234 -23.98 36.82 -3.44
CA PHE A 234 -23.25 38.08 -3.66
C PHE A 234 -23.32 38.58 -5.11
N THR A 235 -23.61 37.72 -6.09
CA THR A 235 -23.60 38.10 -7.51
C THR A 235 -25.00 37.99 -8.09
N LYS A 236 -25.72 39.12 -8.17
CA LYS A 236 -27.08 39.18 -8.75
C LYS A 236 -27.17 38.63 -10.18
N ALA A 237 -26.10 38.75 -10.97
CA ALA A 237 -26.02 38.26 -12.34
C ALA A 237 -25.75 36.74 -12.45
N TYR A 238 -25.46 36.03 -11.35
CA TYR A 238 -25.03 34.63 -11.38
C TYR A 238 -26.05 33.70 -12.04
N ALA A 239 -27.34 33.91 -11.78
CA ALA A 239 -28.41 33.05 -12.33
C ALA A 239 -28.43 33.03 -13.87
N GLY A 240 -28.14 34.17 -14.51
CA GLY A 240 -28.15 34.35 -15.97
C GLY A 240 -26.83 34.03 -16.69
N LEU A 241 -25.78 33.61 -15.97
CA LEU A 241 -24.52 33.21 -16.58
C LEU A 241 -24.61 31.80 -17.17
N GLY A 242 -23.96 31.59 -18.32
CA GLY A 242 -23.73 30.25 -18.88
C GLY A 242 -22.80 29.40 -18.00
N PRO A 243 -22.70 28.09 -18.25
CA PRO A 243 -21.93 27.15 -17.42
C PRO A 243 -20.47 27.59 -17.17
N ASP A 244 -19.76 28.05 -18.21
CA ASP A 244 -18.36 28.49 -18.09
C ASP A 244 -18.22 29.79 -17.29
N GLY A 245 -19.19 30.71 -17.44
CA GLY A 245 -19.22 31.96 -16.69
C GLY A 245 -19.48 31.72 -15.19
N LYS A 246 -20.36 30.76 -14.87
CA LYS A 246 -20.61 30.31 -13.49
C LYS A 246 -19.35 29.66 -12.91
N CYS A 247 -18.70 28.76 -13.66
CA CYS A 247 -17.46 28.09 -13.27
C CYS A 247 -16.38 29.09 -12.86
N LYS A 248 -16.09 30.07 -13.72
CA LYS A 248 -15.07 31.11 -13.43
C LYS A 248 -15.37 31.93 -12.17
N LYS A 249 -16.63 32.25 -11.92
CA LYS A 249 -17.03 33.01 -10.71
C LYS A 249 -16.90 32.17 -9.44
N VAL A 250 -17.23 30.88 -9.51
CA VAL A 250 -17.01 29.95 -8.40
C VAL A 250 -15.52 29.80 -8.12
N GLU A 251 -14.68 29.61 -9.14
CA GLU A 251 -13.22 29.52 -9.00
C GLU A 251 -12.61 30.79 -8.38
N ASP A 252 -13.05 31.99 -8.81
CA ASP A 252 -12.61 33.26 -8.22
C ASP A 252 -13.03 33.38 -6.74
N MET A 253 -14.21 32.89 -6.39
CA MET A 253 -14.65 32.85 -4.99
C MET A 253 -13.86 31.83 -4.17
N MET A 254 -13.56 30.64 -4.69
CA MET A 254 -12.72 29.65 -4.01
C MET A 254 -11.34 30.24 -3.67
N LYS A 255 -10.71 30.96 -4.61
CA LYS A 255 -9.45 31.69 -4.41
C LYS A 255 -9.51 32.78 -3.34
N LYS A 256 -10.70 33.28 -3.03
CA LYS A 256 -10.94 34.30 -1.99
C LYS A 256 -11.24 33.67 -0.63
N LEU A 257 -11.64 32.41 -0.57
CA LEU A 257 -12.05 31.73 0.66
C LEU A 257 -10.88 31.07 1.41
N TRP A 258 -9.71 30.92 0.79
CA TRP A 258 -8.56 30.23 1.40
C TRP A 258 -7.26 31.04 1.25
N GLY A 259 -6.31 30.80 2.17
CA GLY A 259 -5.02 31.48 2.23
C GLY A 259 -5.06 32.77 3.05
N ASP A 260 -4.04 33.61 2.86
CA ASP A 260 -3.94 34.94 3.46
C ASP A 260 -4.87 35.94 2.76
N ARG A 261 -6.16 35.65 2.86
CA ARG A 261 -7.27 36.47 2.39
C ARG A 261 -8.13 36.83 3.59
N TYR A 262 -8.35 38.12 3.74
CA TYR A 262 -9.10 38.70 4.85
C TYR A 262 -10.29 39.47 4.29
N VAL A 263 -11.32 39.64 5.10
CA VAL A 263 -12.47 40.47 4.75
C VAL A 263 -12.61 41.56 5.79
N ASP A 264 -12.81 42.78 5.30
CA ASP A 264 -13.15 43.91 6.15
C ASP A 264 -14.68 43.91 6.37
N PRO A 265 -15.17 43.68 7.60
CA PRO A 265 -16.60 43.66 7.89
C PRO A 265 -17.28 45.01 7.64
N ASN A 266 -16.54 46.12 7.77
CA ASN A 266 -17.07 47.48 7.62
C ASN A 266 -17.08 47.90 6.15
N ALA A 267 -16.01 47.59 5.40
CA ALA A 267 -15.92 47.93 3.97
C ALA A 267 -16.57 46.90 3.05
N GLY A 268 -16.84 45.68 3.53
CA GLY A 268 -17.42 44.58 2.75
C GLY A 268 -16.53 44.09 1.61
N LYS A 269 -15.21 44.36 1.67
CA LYS A 269 -14.24 44.06 0.60
C LYS A 269 -13.23 43.02 1.05
N PHE A 270 -12.82 42.17 0.12
CA PHE A 270 -11.72 41.22 0.30
C PHE A 270 -10.38 41.94 0.16
N THR A 271 -9.46 41.66 1.07
CA THR A 271 -8.10 42.21 1.08
C THR A 271 -7.06 41.12 1.30
N LYS A 272 -5.80 41.40 0.93
CA LYS A 272 -4.64 40.55 1.24
C LYS A 272 -3.95 40.98 2.54
N ASN A 273 -4.23 42.17 3.03
CA ASN A 273 -3.59 42.69 4.23
C ASN A 273 -4.31 42.14 5.46
N ALA A 274 -3.54 41.55 6.38
CA ALA A 274 -4.05 41.06 7.66
C ALA A 274 -4.52 42.18 8.60
N ILE A 275 -4.09 43.41 8.33
CA ILE A 275 -4.42 44.61 9.11
C ILE A 275 -5.24 45.54 8.21
N GLY A 276 -6.38 45.98 8.71
CA GLY A 276 -7.24 46.94 8.02
C GLY A 276 -6.65 48.35 8.00
N PRO A 277 -7.25 49.27 7.23
CA PRO A 277 -6.84 50.69 7.24
C PRO A 277 -6.86 51.31 8.65
N ASP A 278 -7.71 50.76 9.51
CA ASP A 278 -8.00 51.22 10.87
C ASP A 278 -7.00 50.65 11.91
N GLY A 279 -6.01 49.88 11.48
CA GLY A 279 -5.02 49.24 12.36
C GLY A 279 -5.51 47.96 13.08
N GLN A 280 -6.76 47.54 12.86
CA GLN A 280 -7.32 46.32 13.47
C GLN A 280 -6.97 45.06 12.66
N LYS A 281 -6.77 43.93 13.36
CA LYS A 281 -6.55 42.62 12.74
C LYS A 281 -7.85 42.15 12.09
N LEU A 282 -7.81 41.93 10.78
CA LEU A 282 -8.95 41.44 10.03
C LEU A 282 -9.08 39.92 10.18
N PRO A 283 -10.31 39.39 10.28
CA PRO A 283 -10.53 37.95 10.28
C PRO A 283 -10.21 37.35 8.90
N ARG A 284 -9.64 36.14 8.90
CA ARG A 284 -9.45 35.36 7.67
C ARG A 284 -10.81 35.05 7.06
N THR A 285 -10.86 35.09 5.74
CA THR A 285 -12.06 34.77 4.94
C THR A 285 -12.57 33.36 5.19
N PHE A 286 -11.68 32.36 5.26
CA PHE A 286 -12.06 31.00 5.61
C PHE A 286 -12.74 30.95 6.99
N CYS A 287 -12.13 31.58 7.99
CA CYS A 287 -12.65 31.61 9.35
C CYS A 287 -14.03 32.30 9.39
N GLN A 288 -14.22 33.41 8.69
CA GLN A 288 -15.47 34.15 8.72
C GLN A 288 -16.60 33.54 7.88
N PHE A 289 -16.30 33.01 6.70
CA PHE A 289 -17.32 32.53 5.76
C PHE A 289 -17.54 31.02 5.81
N VAL A 290 -16.60 30.25 6.33
CA VAL A 290 -16.73 28.78 6.41
C VAL A 290 -16.86 28.34 7.85
N LEU A 291 -15.88 28.67 8.71
CA LEU A 291 -15.86 28.17 10.08
C LEU A 291 -16.89 28.85 10.98
N ASP A 292 -16.99 30.17 11.00
CA ASP A 292 -17.90 30.91 11.90
C ASP A 292 -19.38 30.44 11.81
N PRO A 293 -19.97 30.21 10.62
CA PRO A 293 -21.29 29.61 10.52
C PRO A 293 -21.38 28.21 11.14
N ILE A 294 -20.34 27.37 10.96
CA ILE A 294 -20.28 26.02 11.55
C ILE A 294 -20.19 26.12 13.08
N PHE A 295 -19.28 26.95 13.59
CA PHE A 295 -19.13 27.20 15.03
C PHE A 295 -20.44 27.69 15.66
N LYS A 296 -21.16 28.61 15.01
CA LYS A 296 -22.46 29.10 15.48
C LYS A 296 -23.52 28.00 15.56
N VAL A 297 -23.56 27.09 14.58
CA VAL A 297 -24.48 25.94 14.60
C VAL A 297 -24.13 24.99 15.75
N PHE A 298 -22.84 24.69 15.94
CA PHE A 298 -22.37 23.84 17.03
C PHE A 298 -22.67 24.47 18.40
N ASP A 299 -22.35 25.75 18.59
CA ASP A 299 -22.59 26.49 19.82
C ASP A 299 -24.08 26.56 20.17
N ALA A 300 -24.92 26.98 19.21
CA ALA A 300 -26.36 27.13 19.43
C ALA A 300 -27.04 25.80 19.82
N ILE A 301 -26.67 24.70 19.15
CA ILE A 301 -27.27 23.39 19.42
C ILE A 301 -26.72 22.76 20.71
N ASN A 302 -25.41 22.83 20.97
CA ASN A 302 -24.82 22.23 22.16
C ASN A 302 -25.17 22.98 23.45
N ASN A 303 -25.33 24.31 23.37
CA ASN A 303 -25.75 25.14 24.50
C ASN A 303 -27.28 25.32 24.58
N PHE A 304 -28.04 24.50 23.84
CA PHE A 304 -29.52 24.45 23.87
C PHE A 304 -30.20 25.82 23.66
N LYS A 305 -29.60 26.70 22.84
CA LYS A 305 -30.14 28.03 22.51
C LYS A 305 -31.25 27.90 21.46
N LYS A 306 -32.48 27.54 21.90
CA LYS A 306 -33.60 27.19 21.02
C LYS A 306 -33.97 28.29 20.01
N ASP A 307 -34.06 29.54 20.46
CA ASP A 307 -34.42 30.68 19.60
C ASP A 307 -33.37 30.98 18.54
N GLU A 308 -32.08 30.89 18.91
CA GLU A 308 -30.97 31.08 17.97
C GLU A 308 -30.90 29.91 16.97
N THR A 309 -31.10 28.68 17.44
CA THR A 309 -31.11 27.48 16.62
C THR A 309 -32.22 27.54 15.56
N ALA A 310 -33.44 27.94 15.93
CA ALA A 310 -34.54 28.11 14.98
C ALA A 310 -34.22 29.15 13.89
N LYS A 311 -33.69 30.32 14.30
CA LYS A 311 -33.26 31.38 13.36
C LYS A 311 -32.13 30.92 12.43
N LEU A 312 -31.17 30.13 12.94
CA LEU A 312 -30.08 29.58 12.15
C LEU A 312 -30.56 28.55 11.13
N ILE A 313 -31.43 27.62 11.55
CA ILE A 313 -32.03 26.61 10.66
C ILE A 313 -32.79 27.28 9.51
N GLU A 314 -33.57 28.32 9.81
CA GLU A 314 -34.28 29.10 8.79
C GLU A 314 -33.32 29.84 7.85
N LYS A 315 -32.30 30.52 8.40
CA LYS A 315 -31.29 31.26 7.63
C LYS A 315 -30.43 30.37 6.72
N LEU A 316 -30.20 29.13 7.13
CA LEU A 316 -29.46 28.12 6.37
C LEU A 316 -30.38 27.31 5.42
N HIS A 317 -31.70 27.59 5.43
CA HIS A 317 -32.71 26.91 4.62
C HIS A 317 -32.74 25.38 4.83
N ILE A 318 -32.52 24.93 6.07
CA ILE A 318 -32.50 23.51 6.42
C ILE A 318 -33.93 23.07 6.75
N LYS A 319 -34.42 22.04 6.04
CA LYS A 319 -35.74 21.45 6.30
C LYS A 319 -35.62 20.28 7.26
N LEU A 320 -36.19 20.41 8.45
CA LEU A 320 -36.33 19.32 9.43
C LEU A 320 -37.73 18.69 9.35
N ASP A 321 -37.80 17.37 9.40
CA ASP A 321 -39.05 16.62 9.52
C ASP A 321 -39.56 16.66 10.97
N SER A 322 -40.79 16.16 11.20
CA SER A 322 -41.44 16.22 12.50
C SER A 322 -40.65 15.51 13.60
N GLU A 323 -40.04 14.36 13.28
CA GLU A 323 -39.20 13.61 14.23
C GLU A 323 -37.90 14.35 14.57
N ASP A 324 -37.24 15.00 13.62
CA ASP A 324 -36.00 15.71 13.90
C ASP A 324 -36.19 17.03 14.65
N LYS A 325 -37.39 17.62 14.59
CA LYS A 325 -37.73 18.80 15.40
C LYS A 325 -37.81 18.50 16.90
N GLU A 326 -38.06 17.25 17.27
CA GLU A 326 -38.11 16.80 18.67
C GLU A 326 -36.73 16.43 19.22
N LYS A 327 -35.73 16.23 18.34
CA LYS A 327 -34.36 15.89 18.75
C LYS A 327 -33.66 17.13 19.32
N GLU A 328 -32.82 16.92 20.32
CA GLU A 328 -31.96 17.97 20.90
C GLU A 328 -30.51 17.47 21.04
N GLY A 329 -29.57 18.38 21.28
CA GLY A 329 -28.15 18.07 21.48
C GLY A 329 -27.49 17.36 20.29
N LYS A 330 -26.66 16.34 20.56
CA LYS A 330 -25.89 15.63 19.52
C LYS A 330 -26.75 15.00 18.41
N PRO A 331 -27.88 14.32 18.69
CA PRO A 331 -28.79 13.82 17.64
C PRO A 331 -29.30 14.92 16.69
N LEU A 332 -29.69 16.08 17.23
CA LEU A 332 -30.14 17.22 16.41
C LEU A 332 -28.97 17.77 15.58
N LEU A 333 -27.80 17.94 16.18
CA LEU A 333 -26.59 18.41 15.48
C LEU A 333 -26.26 17.49 14.29
N LYS A 334 -26.29 16.17 14.49
CA LYS A 334 -26.07 15.17 13.44
C LYS A 334 -27.10 15.33 12.31
N ALA A 335 -28.39 15.51 12.63
CA ALA A 335 -29.46 15.68 11.65
C ALA A 335 -29.35 16.99 10.86
N VAL A 336 -29.03 18.11 11.53
CA VAL A 336 -28.87 19.43 10.93
C VAL A 336 -27.66 19.44 9.99
N MET A 337 -26.49 18.97 10.46
CA MET A 337 -25.26 18.96 9.69
C MET A 337 -25.34 18.04 8.45
N ARG A 338 -25.97 16.87 8.56
CA ARG A 338 -26.18 15.95 7.43
C ARG A 338 -27.02 16.54 6.30
N ARG A 339 -28.00 17.37 6.64
CA ARG A 339 -28.84 18.04 5.63
C ARG A 339 -28.18 19.27 5.06
N TRP A 340 -27.39 19.98 5.87
CA TRP A 340 -26.73 21.20 5.44
C TRP A 340 -25.54 20.92 4.53
N LEU A 341 -24.65 20.00 4.92
CA LEU A 341 -23.40 19.68 4.23
C LEU A 341 -23.25 18.15 4.10
N PRO A 342 -24.03 17.47 3.24
CA PRO A 342 -23.99 16.01 3.13
C PRO A 342 -22.60 15.52 2.70
N ALA A 343 -21.99 14.62 3.49
CA ALA A 343 -20.62 14.17 3.22
C ALA A 343 -20.45 13.48 1.86
N GLY A 344 -21.43 12.65 1.48
CA GLY A 344 -21.40 11.93 0.21
C GLY A 344 -21.33 12.87 -1.00
N ASP A 345 -22.02 14.01 -0.96
CA ASP A 345 -22.05 14.96 -2.08
C ASP A 345 -20.70 15.66 -2.26
N ALA A 346 -20.07 16.08 -1.16
CA ALA A 346 -18.75 16.69 -1.20
C ALA A 346 -17.69 15.73 -1.77
N LEU A 347 -17.69 14.48 -1.29
CA LEU A 347 -16.73 13.46 -1.71
C LEU A 347 -16.95 13.03 -3.16
N LEU A 348 -18.18 12.72 -3.57
CA LEU A 348 -18.49 12.30 -4.94
C LEU A 348 -18.18 13.40 -5.96
N GLN A 349 -18.45 14.66 -5.60
CA GLN A 349 -18.07 15.80 -6.42
C GLN A 349 -16.55 15.93 -6.55
N MET A 350 -15.80 15.78 -5.45
CA MET A 350 -14.33 15.81 -5.48
C MET A 350 -13.76 14.67 -6.33
N ILE A 351 -14.28 13.45 -6.16
CA ILE A 351 -13.87 12.25 -6.91
C ILE A 351 -14.08 12.43 -8.42
N THR A 352 -15.27 12.85 -8.83
CA THR A 352 -15.62 12.95 -10.26
C THR A 352 -14.84 14.05 -10.99
N ILE A 353 -14.57 15.16 -10.31
CA ILE A 353 -13.88 16.32 -10.90
C ILE A 353 -12.37 16.11 -10.97
N HIS A 354 -11.75 15.63 -9.89
CA HIS A 354 -10.30 15.66 -9.76
C HIS A 354 -9.62 14.32 -10.06
N LEU A 355 -10.26 13.18 -9.75
CA LEU A 355 -9.65 11.90 -10.06
C LEU A 355 -9.69 11.62 -11.57
N PRO A 356 -8.66 10.99 -12.13
CA PRO A 356 -8.59 10.71 -13.55
C PRO A 356 -9.53 9.58 -13.98
N SER A 357 -10.00 9.66 -15.23
CA SER A 357 -10.61 8.51 -15.89
C SER A 357 -9.54 7.46 -16.26
N PRO A 358 -9.90 6.18 -16.46
CA PRO A 358 -9.04 5.18 -17.07
C PRO A 358 -8.35 5.64 -18.35
N VAL A 359 -9.09 6.35 -19.22
CA VAL A 359 -8.58 6.86 -20.50
C VAL A 359 -7.46 7.89 -20.30
N THR A 360 -7.56 8.69 -19.24
CA THR A 360 -6.51 9.66 -18.87
C THR A 360 -5.35 8.96 -18.18
N ALA A 361 -5.64 8.09 -17.21
CA ALA A 361 -4.65 7.46 -16.35
C ALA A 361 -3.75 6.48 -17.09
N GLN A 362 -4.33 5.62 -17.95
CA GLN A 362 -3.57 4.57 -18.63
C GLN A 362 -2.53 5.14 -19.60
N LYS A 363 -2.77 6.32 -20.19
CA LYS A 363 -1.82 7.00 -21.09
C LYS A 363 -0.45 7.20 -20.45
N TYR A 364 -0.41 7.65 -19.20
CA TYR A 364 0.84 7.88 -18.49
C TYR A 364 1.27 6.70 -17.61
N ARG A 365 0.38 5.73 -17.34
CA ARG A 365 0.70 4.54 -16.53
C ARG A 365 1.19 3.35 -17.34
N CYS A 366 0.90 3.27 -18.65
CA CYS A 366 1.26 2.12 -19.48
C CYS A 366 2.74 1.73 -19.36
N ASP A 367 3.65 2.69 -19.46
CA ASP A 367 5.11 2.45 -19.40
C ASP A 367 5.56 1.89 -18.04
N MET A 368 4.78 2.12 -16.98
CA MET A 368 5.03 1.57 -15.65
C MET A 368 4.40 0.18 -15.50
N LEU A 369 3.22 -0.04 -16.09
CA LEU A 369 2.40 -1.23 -15.90
C LEU A 369 2.82 -2.40 -16.81
N TYR A 370 3.30 -2.14 -18.02
CA TYR A 370 3.59 -3.16 -19.01
C TYR A 370 5.10 -3.39 -19.16
N GLU A 371 5.54 -4.66 -19.25
CA GLU A 371 6.96 -5.00 -19.38
C GLU A 371 7.43 -5.10 -20.84
N GLY A 372 6.51 -5.19 -21.78
CA GLY A 372 6.82 -5.31 -23.20
C GLY A 372 7.19 -3.98 -23.87
N PRO A 373 7.48 -4.02 -25.18
CA PRO A 373 7.78 -2.83 -25.97
C PRO A 373 6.64 -1.81 -25.93
N ALA A 374 6.98 -0.53 -25.83
CA ALA A 374 6.02 0.56 -25.65
C ALA A 374 5.18 0.87 -26.91
N ASP A 375 5.57 0.30 -28.04
CA ASP A 375 5.01 0.43 -29.39
C ASP A 375 4.23 -0.80 -29.84
N ASP A 376 4.16 -1.87 -29.03
CA ASP A 376 3.39 -3.05 -29.39
C ASP A 376 1.86 -2.83 -29.29
N GLU A 377 1.10 -3.72 -29.91
CA GLU A 377 -0.36 -3.59 -29.98
C GLU A 377 -1.03 -3.62 -28.60
N ALA A 378 -0.46 -4.39 -27.65
CA ALA A 378 -0.94 -4.47 -26.28
C ALA A 378 -0.71 -3.15 -25.53
N ALA A 379 0.49 -2.57 -25.63
CA ALA A 379 0.85 -1.29 -25.02
C ALA A 379 0.00 -0.15 -25.61
N MET A 380 -0.20 -0.12 -26.93
CA MET A 380 -1.06 0.87 -27.58
C MET A 380 -2.53 0.70 -27.17
N GLY A 381 -3.01 -0.54 -27.04
CA GLY A 381 -4.34 -0.85 -26.51
C GLY A 381 -4.53 -0.36 -25.08
N ILE A 382 -3.53 -0.57 -24.21
CA ILE A 382 -3.52 -0.05 -22.84
C ILE A 382 -3.49 1.48 -22.83
N LYS A 383 -2.59 2.13 -23.59
CA LYS A 383 -2.48 3.61 -23.63
C LYS A 383 -3.78 4.27 -24.06
N ASN A 384 -4.48 3.67 -25.02
CA ASN A 384 -5.72 4.23 -25.57
C ASN A 384 -6.97 3.79 -24.81
N CYS A 385 -6.87 2.84 -23.87
CA CYS A 385 -8.02 2.19 -23.23
C CYS A 385 -9.02 1.72 -24.30
N ASP A 386 -8.52 0.99 -25.31
CA ASP A 386 -9.32 0.58 -26.47
C ASP A 386 -10.04 -0.75 -26.22
N PRO A 387 -11.38 -0.80 -26.25
CA PRO A 387 -12.13 -2.04 -26.03
C PRO A 387 -12.04 -3.03 -27.19
N LYS A 388 -11.56 -2.60 -28.36
CA LYS A 388 -11.40 -3.44 -29.57
C LYS A 388 -9.98 -3.99 -29.75
N ALA A 389 -9.00 -3.41 -29.05
CA ALA A 389 -7.64 -3.91 -29.01
C ALA A 389 -7.57 -5.28 -28.29
N PRO A 390 -6.42 -5.99 -28.35
CA PRO A 390 -6.30 -7.26 -27.66
C PRO A 390 -6.56 -7.14 -26.15
N LEU A 391 -7.13 -8.19 -25.57
CA LEU A 391 -7.41 -8.23 -24.14
C LEU A 391 -6.08 -8.11 -23.38
N MET A 392 -6.02 -7.16 -22.46
CA MET A 392 -4.99 -7.08 -21.43
C MET A 392 -5.70 -6.85 -20.11
N MET A 393 -5.72 -7.86 -19.25
CA MET A 393 -6.31 -7.80 -17.92
C MET A 393 -5.27 -8.20 -16.88
N TYR A 394 -5.24 -7.47 -15.76
CA TYR A 394 -4.39 -7.79 -14.63
C TYR A 394 -5.23 -8.33 -13.48
N ILE A 395 -4.88 -9.52 -12.97
CA ILE A 395 -5.43 -10.07 -11.74
C ILE A 395 -4.59 -9.57 -10.57
N SER A 396 -5.19 -8.82 -9.65
CA SER A 396 -4.48 -8.28 -8.48
C SER A 396 -4.57 -9.18 -7.26
N LYS A 397 -5.69 -9.87 -7.05
CA LYS A 397 -5.88 -10.79 -5.93
C LYS A 397 -6.92 -11.87 -6.22
N MET A 398 -6.92 -12.90 -5.39
CA MET A 398 -7.98 -13.90 -5.33
C MET A 398 -8.93 -13.57 -4.18
N VAL A 399 -10.22 -13.47 -4.47
CA VAL A 399 -11.27 -13.22 -3.47
C VAL A 399 -11.96 -14.53 -3.17
N PRO A 400 -12.01 -14.99 -1.90
CA PRO A 400 -12.69 -16.21 -1.54
C PRO A 400 -14.20 -16.09 -1.81
N THR A 401 -14.80 -17.16 -2.33
CA THR A 401 -16.25 -17.23 -2.54
C THR A 401 -16.95 -17.80 -1.29
N THR A 402 -18.28 -17.69 -1.23
CA THR A 402 -19.08 -18.41 -0.22
C THR A 402 -18.97 -19.93 -0.36
N ASP A 403 -18.70 -20.39 -1.58
CA ASP A 403 -18.48 -21.81 -1.87
C ASP A 403 -17.04 -22.18 -1.50
N LYS A 404 -16.90 -22.80 -0.32
CA LYS A 404 -15.60 -23.18 0.26
C LYS A 404 -14.72 -23.91 -0.77
N GLY A 405 -13.57 -23.32 -1.09
CA GLY A 405 -12.56 -23.90 -1.98
C GLY A 405 -12.51 -23.33 -3.40
N ARG A 406 -13.39 -22.38 -3.76
CA ARG A 406 -13.28 -21.60 -5.00
C ARG A 406 -12.95 -20.15 -4.72
N PHE A 407 -12.23 -19.54 -5.66
CA PHE A 407 -11.87 -18.13 -5.62
C PHE A 407 -12.30 -17.39 -6.89
N TYR A 408 -12.70 -16.14 -6.72
CA TYR A 408 -12.83 -15.19 -7.82
C TYR A 408 -11.48 -14.53 -8.07
N ALA A 409 -10.99 -14.57 -9.31
CA ALA A 409 -9.84 -13.77 -9.71
C ALA A 409 -10.29 -12.33 -9.91
N PHE A 410 -9.93 -11.45 -8.98
CA PHE A 410 -10.29 -10.04 -9.00
C PHE A 410 -9.22 -9.24 -9.73
N GLY A 411 -9.65 -8.40 -10.67
CA GLY A 411 -8.72 -7.65 -11.50
C GLY A 411 -9.36 -6.55 -12.31
N ARG A 412 -8.56 -5.94 -13.18
CA ARG A 412 -8.98 -4.85 -14.05
C ARG A 412 -8.61 -5.15 -15.49
N VAL A 413 -9.55 -4.87 -16.40
CA VAL A 413 -9.32 -4.89 -17.84
C VAL A 413 -8.68 -3.56 -18.25
N PHE A 414 -7.47 -3.60 -18.78
CA PHE A 414 -6.73 -2.43 -19.27
C PHE A 414 -6.91 -2.19 -20.77
N SER A 415 -7.02 -3.26 -21.55
CA SER A 415 -7.26 -3.22 -23.01
C SER A 415 -8.21 -4.33 -23.41
N GLY A 416 -8.95 -4.14 -24.51
CA GLY A 416 -9.91 -5.10 -25.03
C GLY A 416 -11.13 -5.27 -24.13
N SER A 417 -11.81 -6.40 -24.30
CA SER A 417 -12.98 -6.78 -23.50
C SER A 417 -12.90 -8.24 -23.10
N VAL A 418 -13.32 -8.57 -21.88
CA VAL A 418 -13.40 -9.95 -21.40
C VAL A 418 -14.86 -10.40 -21.42
N SER A 419 -15.12 -11.61 -21.88
CA SER A 419 -16.47 -12.18 -21.90
C SER A 419 -16.50 -13.61 -21.41
N THR A 420 -17.68 -14.03 -20.95
CA THR A 420 -17.93 -15.42 -20.56
C THR A 420 -17.73 -16.36 -21.75
N GLY A 421 -16.96 -17.43 -21.56
CA GLY A 421 -16.61 -18.41 -22.60
C GLY A 421 -15.41 -18.03 -23.47
N LEU A 422 -14.87 -16.82 -23.34
CA LEU A 422 -13.71 -16.37 -24.11
C LEU A 422 -12.47 -17.22 -23.78
N LYS A 423 -11.82 -17.78 -24.80
CA LYS A 423 -10.53 -18.46 -24.64
C LYS A 423 -9.44 -17.42 -24.43
N VAL A 424 -8.76 -17.50 -23.29
CA VAL A 424 -7.71 -16.57 -22.91
C VAL A 424 -6.41 -17.30 -22.58
N ARG A 425 -5.31 -16.55 -22.65
CA ARG A 425 -3.99 -16.94 -22.17
C ARG A 425 -3.82 -16.38 -20.75
N ILE A 426 -3.65 -17.26 -19.78
CA ILE A 426 -3.39 -16.95 -18.38
C ILE A 426 -1.87 -17.05 -18.19
N MET A 427 -1.23 -15.92 -17.96
CA MET A 427 0.21 -15.79 -17.76
C MET A 427 0.48 -15.51 -16.29
N GLY A 428 1.16 -16.42 -15.61
CA GLY A 428 1.54 -16.24 -14.23
C GLY A 428 2.73 -15.28 -14.07
N PRO A 429 3.13 -14.96 -12.82
CA PRO A 429 4.16 -13.97 -12.52
C PRO A 429 5.53 -14.27 -13.15
N ASN A 430 5.84 -15.55 -13.40
CA ASN A 430 7.14 -15.99 -13.90
C ASN A 430 7.16 -16.22 -15.42
N TYR A 431 6.03 -15.99 -16.10
CA TYR A 431 5.98 -16.11 -17.55
C TYR A 431 6.95 -15.13 -18.22
N THR A 432 7.69 -15.63 -19.19
CA THR A 432 8.59 -14.83 -20.03
C THR A 432 8.24 -15.09 -21.48
N TYR A 433 8.30 -14.03 -22.30
CA TYR A 433 7.97 -14.12 -23.71
C TYR A 433 8.78 -15.22 -24.41
N GLY A 434 8.08 -16.09 -25.16
CA GLY A 434 8.68 -17.22 -25.87
C GLY A 434 8.78 -18.52 -25.07
N ARG A 435 8.60 -18.50 -23.74
CA ARG A 435 8.56 -19.73 -22.93
C ARG A 435 7.14 -20.25 -22.76
N LYS A 436 7.01 -21.56 -22.52
CA LYS A 436 5.72 -22.20 -22.16
C LYS A 436 5.52 -22.34 -20.65
N GLU A 437 6.54 -21.98 -19.86
CA GLU A 437 6.49 -22.00 -18.41
C GLU A 437 5.49 -20.95 -17.92
N ASP A 438 4.64 -21.33 -16.95
CA ASP A 438 3.65 -20.44 -16.32
C ASP A 438 2.62 -19.83 -17.31
N LEU A 439 2.34 -20.54 -18.41
CA LEU A 439 1.35 -20.18 -19.43
C LEU A 439 0.26 -21.24 -19.55
N TYR A 440 -1.00 -20.81 -19.44
CA TYR A 440 -2.18 -21.69 -19.59
C TYR A 440 -3.19 -21.09 -20.55
N ILE A 441 -3.78 -21.91 -21.43
CA ILE A 441 -4.83 -21.46 -22.35
C ILE A 441 -6.14 -22.12 -21.96
N LYS A 442 -7.08 -21.32 -21.47
CA LYS A 442 -8.36 -21.80 -20.93
C LYS A 442 -9.49 -20.82 -21.22
N PRO A 443 -10.74 -21.31 -21.38
CA PRO A 443 -11.90 -20.44 -21.46
C PRO A 443 -12.23 -19.85 -20.09
N ILE A 444 -12.63 -18.59 -20.05
CA ILE A 444 -13.22 -17.96 -18.86
C ILE A 444 -14.59 -18.58 -18.61
N GLN A 445 -14.81 -19.13 -17.42
CA GLN A 445 -16.07 -19.81 -17.11
C GLN A 445 -17.23 -18.82 -16.93
N ARG A 446 -16.97 -17.70 -16.24
CA ARG A 446 -17.95 -16.64 -16.00
C ARG A 446 -17.26 -15.34 -15.61
N THR A 447 -17.82 -14.23 -16.09
CA THR A 447 -17.50 -12.86 -15.68
C THR A 447 -18.53 -12.38 -14.65
N VAL A 448 -18.07 -11.79 -13.55
CA VAL A 448 -18.93 -11.32 -12.46
C VAL A 448 -18.56 -9.91 -12.02
N LEU A 449 -19.56 -9.12 -11.68
CA LEU A 449 -19.44 -7.80 -11.08
C LEU A 449 -19.44 -7.95 -9.56
N MET A 450 -18.42 -7.38 -8.91
CA MET A 450 -18.26 -7.45 -7.46
C MET A 450 -18.95 -6.25 -6.80
N MET A 451 -19.97 -6.49 -5.97
CA MET A 451 -20.75 -5.48 -5.24
C MET A 451 -20.64 -5.73 -3.72
N GLY A 452 -19.43 -5.61 -3.18
CA GLY A 452 -19.13 -5.93 -1.79
C GLY A 452 -19.38 -7.41 -1.49
N ARG A 453 -20.49 -7.71 -0.79
CA ARG A 453 -20.88 -9.08 -0.40
C ARG A 453 -21.61 -9.84 -1.50
N TYR A 454 -22.12 -9.14 -2.51
CA TYR A 454 -22.88 -9.74 -3.61
C TYR A 454 -22.04 -9.79 -4.87
N VAL A 455 -22.31 -10.80 -5.69
CA VAL A 455 -21.71 -10.94 -7.02
C VAL A 455 -22.82 -11.12 -8.03
N GLU A 456 -22.75 -10.37 -9.12
CA GLU A 456 -23.73 -10.43 -10.18
C GLU A 456 -23.08 -10.91 -11.48
N PRO A 457 -23.60 -11.93 -12.16
CA PRO A 457 -23.06 -12.36 -13.44
C PRO A 457 -23.29 -11.29 -14.52
N ILE A 458 -22.27 -11.05 -15.33
CA ILE A 458 -22.33 -10.13 -16.47
C ILE A 458 -21.70 -10.82 -17.67
N GLU A 459 -22.21 -10.61 -18.88
CA GLU A 459 -21.73 -11.36 -20.06
C GLU A 459 -20.35 -10.90 -20.54
N ASP A 460 -20.13 -9.59 -20.53
CA ASP A 460 -18.91 -8.95 -20.99
C ASP A 460 -18.56 -7.70 -20.19
N VAL A 461 -17.26 -7.40 -20.12
CA VAL A 461 -16.74 -6.19 -19.46
C VAL A 461 -15.64 -5.56 -20.31
N PRO A 462 -15.80 -4.29 -20.75
CA PRO A 462 -14.80 -3.60 -21.54
C PRO A 462 -13.67 -3.03 -20.68
N CYS A 463 -12.55 -2.67 -21.33
CA CYS A 463 -11.42 -1.98 -20.73
C CYS A 463 -11.82 -0.76 -19.88
N GLY A 464 -10.99 -0.48 -18.87
CA GLY A 464 -11.20 0.56 -17.87
C GLY A 464 -11.97 0.11 -16.63
N ASN A 465 -12.60 -1.07 -16.66
CA ASN A 465 -13.44 -1.59 -15.58
C ASN A 465 -12.76 -2.65 -14.72
N ILE A 466 -13.23 -2.76 -13.48
CA ILE A 466 -12.89 -3.80 -12.52
C ILE A 466 -13.90 -4.95 -12.64
N VAL A 467 -13.42 -6.19 -12.59
CA VAL A 467 -14.24 -7.39 -12.78
C VAL A 467 -13.67 -8.58 -12.00
N GLY A 468 -14.55 -9.50 -11.58
CA GLY A 468 -14.19 -10.81 -11.05
C GLY A 468 -14.34 -11.89 -12.12
N LEU A 469 -13.40 -12.83 -12.18
CA LEU A 469 -13.46 -14.00 -13.07
C LEU A 469 -13.58 -15.31 -12.29
N VAL A 470 -14.38 -16.22 -12.83
CA VAL A 470 -14.53 -17.59 -12.34
C VAL A 470 -13.74 -18.56 -13.21
N GLY A 471 -13.03 -19.51 -12.59
CA GLY A 471 -12.31 -20.59 -13.28
C GLY A 471 -10.82 -20.32 -13.56
N VAL A 472 -10.30 -19.17 -13.13
CA VAL A 472 -8.88 -18.80 -13.26
C VAL A 472 -8.03 -19.31 -12.08
N ASP A 473 -8.66 -19.53 -10.92
CA ASP A 473 -8.05 -19.89 -9.64
C ASP A 473 -7.29 -21.23 -9.63
N GLN A 474 -7.54 -22.10 -10.62
CA GLN A 474 -6.82 -23.35 -10.80
C GLN A 474 -5.43 -23.17 -11.42
N PHE A 475 -5.27 -22.14 -12.25
CA PHE A 475 -4.07 -21.93 -13.07
C PHE A 475 -3.20 -20.79 -12.54
N LEU A 476 -3.82 -19.85 -11.85
CA LEU A 476 -3.15 -18.69 -11.28
C LEU A 476 -3.22 -18.76 -9.75
N VAL A 477 -2.12 -18.49 -9.06
CA VAL A 477 -2.08 -18.57 -7.59
C VAL A 477 -2.45 -17.25 -6.94
N LYS A 478 -1.82 -16.13 -7.35
CA LYS A 478 -1.98 -14.82 -6.67
C LYS A 478 -2.36 -13.71 -7.64
N MET A 479 -1.46 -13.45 -8.57
CA MET A 479 -1.55 -12.35 -9.53
C MET A 479 -1.00 -12.81 -10.87
N GLY A 480 -1.36 -12.11 -11.94
CA GLY A 480 -0.89 -12.42 -13.27
C GLY A 480 -1.63 -11.64 -14.33
N THR A 481 -1.25 -11.90 -15.58
CA THR A 481 -1.77 -11.21 -16.75
C THR A 481 -2.65 -12.17 -17.56
N ILE A 482 -3.83 -11.70 -17.94
CA ILE A 482 -4.74 -12.43 -18.83
C ILE A 482 -4.80 -11.68 -20.15
N THR A 483 -4.61 -12.40 -21.25
CA THR A 483 -4.57 -11.80 -22.58
C THR A 483 -5.12 -12.69 -23.68
N THR A 484 -5.54 -12.08 -24.79
CA THR A 484 -5.83 -12.78 -26.05
C THR A 484 -4.68 -12.66 -27.06
N PHE A 485 -3.68 -11.82 -26.79
CA PHE A 485 -2.57 -11.57 -27.69
C PHE A 485 -1.44 -12.59 -27.49
N GLU A 486 -0.98 -13.20 -28.58
CA GLU A 486 0.06 -14.22 -28.52
C GLU A 486 1.44 -13.64 -28.18
N HIS A 487 1.74 -12.43 -28.67
CA HIS A 487 3.01 -11.75 -28.42
C HIS A 487 3.00 -10.83 -27.19
N ALA A 488 2.00 -10.99 -26.32
CA ALA A 488 1.90 -10.21 -25.09
C ALA A 488 3.05 -10.53 -24.13
N HIS A 489 3.55 -9.48 -23.50
CA HIS A 489 4.40 -9.57 -22.33
C HIS A 489 3.55 -9.50 -21.05
N ASN A 490 4.16 -9.84 -19.93
CA ASN A 490 3.51 -9.68 -18.64
C ASN A 490 3.34 -8.19 -18.30
N MET A 491 2.26 -7.89 -17.57
CA MET A 491 2.21 -6.67 -16.79
C MET A 491 3.11 -6.83 -15.56
N ARG A 492 3.77 -5.75 -15.12
CA ARG A 492 4.72 -5.78 -14.01
C ARG A 492 4.09 -6.40 -12.77
N VAL A 493 4.80 -7.34 -12.18
CA VAL A 493 4.42 -7.92 -10.88
C VAL A 493 4.50 -6.84 -9.78
N MET A 494 3.63 -6.94 -8.78
CA MET A 494 3.64 -6.01 -7.64
C MET A 494 4.89 -6.18 -6.80
N LYS A 495 5.46 -5.04 -6.37
CA LYS A 495 6.50 -5.01 -5.35
C LYS A 495 5.86 -4.69 -4.03
N PHE A 496 5.79 -5.68 -3.13
CA PHE A 496 5.34 -5.44 -1.78
C PHE A 496 6.38 -4.63 -1.01
N SER A 497 5.94 -3.60 -0.30
CA SER A 497 6.82 -2.77 0.52
C SER A 497 7.31 -3.48 1.79
N VAL A 498 6.58 -4.51 2.22
CA VAL A 498 6.85 -5.25 3.45
C VAL A 498 7.23 -6.68 3.10
N SER A 499 8.25 -7.20 3.79
CA SER A 499 8.65 -8.60 3.70
C SER A 499 7.97 -9.42 4.79
N PRO A 500 7.54 -10.66 4.53
CA PRO A 500 7.01 -11.54 5.57
C PRO A 500 8.16 -12.06 6.44
N VAL A 501 8.42 -11.35 7.55
CA VAL A 501 9.57 -11.61 8.44
C VAL A 501 9.23 -12.56 9.59
N VAL A 502 7.97 -12.58 10.02
CA VAL A 502 7.48 -13.43 11.11
C VAL A 502 7.04 -14.77 10.53
N ARG A 503 7.45 -15.88 11.16
CA ARG A 503 7.19 -17.25 10.74
C ARG A 503 6.57 -18.06 11.89
N VAL A 504 5.61 -18.92 11.58
CA VAL A 504 5.02 -19.90 12.53
C VAL A 504 5.03 -21.27 11.85
N ALA A 505 5.49 -22.29 12.57
CA ALA A 505 5.33 -23.68 12.15
C ALA A 505 3.94 -24.20 12.53
N VAL A 506 3.31 -24.92 11.62
CA VAL A 506 1.94 -25.41 11.75
C VAL A 506 1.89 -26.91 11.47
N GLU A 507 1.27 -27.64 12.39
CA GLU A 507 1.04 -29.08 12.28
C GLU A 507 -0.45 -29.38 12.45
N ALA A 508 -0.93 -30.44 11.79
CA ALA A 508 -2.28 -30.96 12.05
C ALA A 508 -2.25 -31.70 13.40
N LYS A 509 -3.21 -31.43 14.30
CA LYS A 509 -3.27 -32.18 15.58
C LYS A 509 -3.44 -33.69 15.35
N ASN A 510 -4.21 -34.05 14.33
CA ASN A 510 -4.39 -35.43 13.89
C ASN A 510 -3.56 -35.65 12.62
N PRO A 511 -2.61 -36.62 12.61
CA PRO A 511 -1.81 -36.91 11.42
C PRO A 511 -2.64 -37.30 10.18
N SER A 512 -3.82 -37.89 10.38
CA SER A 512 -4.76 -38.25 9.29
C SER A 512 -5.33 -37.04 8.53
N ASP A 513 -5.31 -35.86 9.14
CA ASP A 513 -5.80 -34.62 8.54
C ASP A 513 -4.73 -33.86 7.74
N LEU A 514 -3.50 -34.39 7.66
CA LEU A 514 -2.40 -33.78 6.91
C LEU A 514 -2.77 -33.42 5.44
N PRO A 515 -3.50 -34.24 4.67
CA PRO A 515 -3.93 -33.84 3.32
C PRO A 515 -4.81 -32.59 3.30
N LYS A 516 -5.67 -32.41 4.32
CA LYS A 516 -6.50 -31.21 4.46
C LYS A 516 -5.66 -29.99 4.84
N LEU A 517 -4.64 -30.17 5.68
CA LEU A 517 -3.70 -29.10 6.01
C LEU A 517 -2.98 -28.61 4.76
N VAL A 518 -2.41 -29.52 3.96
CA VAL A 518 -1.68 -29.18 2.74
C VAL A 518 -2.59 -28.45 1.74
N GLU A 519 -3.82 -28.91 1.57
CA GLU A 519 -4.81 -28.24 0.71
C GLU A 519 -5.24 -26.88 1.27
N GLY A 520 -5.42 -26.77 2.59
CA GLY A 520 -5.72 -25.51 3.28
C GLY A 520 -4.60 -24.48 3.14
N LEU A 521 -3.33 -24.90 3.25
CA LEU A 521 -2.16 -24.04 3.05
C LEU A 521 -2.10 -23.52 1.62
N LYS A 522 -2.40 -24.35 0.62
CA LYS A 522 -2.51 -23.90 -0.78
C LYS A 522 -3.60 -22.84 -0.95
N ARG A 523 -4.75 -23.00 -0.30
CA ARG A 523 -5.86 -22.03 -0.34
C ARG A 523 -5.51 -20.74 0.37
N LEU A 524 -4.85 -20.80 1.52
CA LEU A 524 -4.37 -19.63 2.26
C LEU A 524 -3.37 -18.83 1.41
N SER A 525 -2.40 -19.50 0.79
CA SER A 525 -1.43 -18.90 -0.12
C SER A 525 -2.07 -18.23 -1.34
N LYS A 526 -3.24 -18.70 -1.78
CA LYS A 526 -4.03 -18.05 -2.83
C LYS A 526 -4.78 -16.82 -2.31
N SER A 527 -5.40 -16.93 -1.13
CA SER A 527 -6.24 -15.86 -0.58
C SER A 527 -5.46 -14.61 -0.19
N ASP A 528 -4.24 -14.75 0.34
CA ASP A 528 -3.45 -13.63 0.82
C ASP A 528 -2.27 -13.33 -0.14
N PRO A 529 -2.14 -12.10 -0.65
CA PRO A 529 -1.08 -11.76 -1.60
C PRO A 529 0.34 -11.94 -1.05
N MET A 530 0.56 -11.77 0.26
CA MET A 530 1.90 -11.70 0.89
C MET A 530 2.24 -12.93 1.72
N VAL A 531 1.26 -13.69 2.21
CA VAL A 531 1.55 -14.90 2.96
C VAL A 531 2.43 -15.85 2.15
N GLN A 532 3.42 -16.43 2.81
CA GLN A 532 4.25 -17.49 2.22
C GLN A 532 4.03 -18.77 3.01
N CYS A 533 3.56 -19.80 2.33
CA CYS A 533 3.45 -21.14 2.87
C CYS A 533 4.57 -21.99 2.29
N LEU A 534 5.51 -22.40 3.14
CA LEU A 534 6.71 -23.15 2.75
C LEU A 534 6.72 -24.49 3.49
N ILE A 535 7.42 -25.46 2.92
CA ILE A 535 7.74 -26.73 3.59
C ILE A 535 9.25 -26.71 3.78
N GLU A 536 9.70 -26.75 5.04
CA GLU A 536 11.13 -26.90 5.35
C GLU A 536 11.57 -28.35 5.11
N GLU A 537 12.88 -28.58 4.93
CA GLU A 537 13.43 -29.93 4.72
C GLU A 537 13.16 -30.88 5.90
N SER A 538 12.98 -30.31 7.10
CA SER A 538 12.53 -31.03 8.31
C SER A 538 11.12 -31.62 8.18
N GLY A 539 10.36 -31.22 7.16
CA GLY A 539 8.95 -31.57 6.99
C GLY A 539 7.98 -30.62 7.69
N GLU A 540 8.48 -29.57 8.37
CA GLU A 540 7.63 -28.56 9.01
C GLU A 540 6.95 -27.67 7.97
N HIS A 541 5.64 -27.44 8.14
CA HIS A 541 4.91 -26.46 7.35
C HIS A 541 5.02 -25.08 7.98
N ILE A 542 5.64 -24.14 7.29
CA ILE A 542 5.88 -22.77 7.78
C ILE A 542 4.92 -21.81 7.09
N ILE A 543 4.28 -20.96 7.89
CA ILE A 543 3.52 -19.79 7.41
C ILE A 543 4.30 -18.54 7.79
N ALA A 544 4.65 -17.73 6.80
CA ALA A 544 5.29 -16.44 7.01
C ALA A 544 4.35 -15.29 6.67
N GLY A 545 4.27 -14.29 7.55
CA GLY A 545 3.45 -13.09 7.40
C GLY A 545 4.22 -11.82 7.76
N ALA A 546 3.62 -10.66 7.48
CA ALA A 546 4.25 -9.36 7.75
C ALA A 546 4.39 -9.02 9.24
N GLY A 547 3.44 -9.47 10.05
CA GLY A 547 3.37 -9.15 11.47
C GLY A 547 2.58 -10.20 12.24
N GLU A 548 2.52 -10.02 13.57
CA GLU A 548 1.85 -10.95 14.49
C GLU A 548 0.34 -11.01 14.24
N LEU A 549 -0.31 -9.85 14.07
CA LEU A 549 -1.75 -9.76 13.82
C LEU A 549 -2.10 -10.39 12.47
N HIS A 550 -1.29 -10.16 11.44
CA HIS A 550 -1.46 -10.82 10.14
C HIS A 550 -1.45 -12.35 10.28
N LEU A 551 -0.46 -12.90 11.00
CA LEU A 551 -0.34 -14.33 11.20
C LEU A 551 -1.48 -14.91 12.04
N GLU A 552 -1.91 -14.21 13.09
CA GLU A 552 -3.07 -14.61 13.90
C GLU A 552 -4.30 -14.85 13.02
N ILE A 553 -4.60 -13.91 12.12
CA ILE A 553 -5.72 -13.99 11.18
C ILE A 553 -5.49 -15.09 10.14
N CYS A 554 -4.30 -15.22 9.57
CA CYS A 554 -3.98 -16.30 8.64
C CYS A 554 -4.16 -17.69 9.27
N LEU A 555 -3.73 -17.85 10.52
CA LEU A 555 -3.85 -19.10 11.27
C LEU A 555 -5.31 -19.40 11.61
N LYS A 556 -6.11 -18.38 11.91
CA LYS A 556 -7.56 -18.51 12.12
C LYS A 556 -8.27 -18.89 10.82
N ASP A 557 -8.00 -18.19 9.71
CA ASP A 557 -8.53 -18.51 8.37
C ASP A 557 -8.17 -19.95 7.97
N LEU A 558 -6.94 -20.39 8.29
CA LEU A 558 -6.52 -21.77 8.01
C LEU A 558 -7.31 -22.79 8.83
N GLU A 559 -7.47 -22.57 10.13
CA GLU A 559 -8.15 -23.47 11.06
C GLU A 559 -9.67 -23.51 10.85
N GLU A 560 -10.31 -22.36 10.58
CA GLU A 560 -11.77 -22.22 10.51
C GLU A 560 -12.32 -22.34 9.07
N ASP A 561 -11.65 -21.76 8.08
CA ASP A 561 -12.20 -21.58 6.73
C ASP A 561 -11.55 -22.46 5.66
N HIS A 562 -10.23 -22.60 5.67
CA HIS A 562 -9.49 -23.25 4.58
C HIS A 562 -9.26 -24.75 4.80
N ALA A 563 -8.61 -25.12 5.91
CA ALA A 563 -8.35 -26.52 6.25
C ALA A 563 -9.48 -27.12 7.09
N CYS A 564 -10.17 -26.31 7.90
CA CYS A 564 -11.27 -26.72 8.78
C CYS A 564 -10.85 -27.86 9.73
N ILE A 565 -9.65 -27.79 10.30
CA ILE A 565 -9.09 -28.80 11.20
C ILE A 565 -8.38 -28.14 12.38
N PRO A 566 -8.34 -28.78 13.56
CA PRO A 566 -7.56 -28.28 14.69
C PRO A 566 -6.06 -28.26 14.38
N LEU A 567 -5.41 -27.12 14.64
CA LEU A 567 -3.98 -26.94 14.37
C LEU A 567 -3.15 -26.91 15.65
N LYS A 568 -1.92 -27.43 15.57
CA LYS A 568 -0.85 -27.21 16.55
C LYS A 568 0.10 -26.16 15.96
N LYS A 569 0.26 -25.06 16.69
CA LYS A 569 0.97 -23.85 16.23
C LYS A 569 2.22 -23.68 17.09
N SER A 570 3.38 -23.46 16.48
CA SER A 570 4.59 -23.12 17.22
C SER A 570 4.55 -21.66 17.70
N ASN A 571 5.50 -21.30 18.56
CA ASN A 571 5.76 -19.88 18.82
C ASN A 571 6.25 -19.19 17.54
N PRO A 572 5.94 -17.90 17.34
CA PRO A 572 6.44 -17.14 16.22
C PRO A 572 7.97 -16.98 16.29
N VAL A 573 8.61 -17.10 15.14
CA VAL A 573 10.07 -16.97 14.99
C VAL A 573 10.37 -15.98 13.87
N VAL A 574 11.54 -15.35 13.93
CA VAL A 574 11.96 -14.32 12.98
C VAL A 574 12.92 -14.90 11.93
N SER A 575 12.81 -14.39 10.72
CA SER A 575 13.78 -14.65 9.63
C SER A 575 15.00 -13.75 9.80
N TYR A 576 16.20 -14.33 9.83
CA TYR A 576 17.46 -13.59 9.85
C TYR A 576 18.07 -13.51 8.44
N ARG A 577 19.14 -12.73 8.26
CA ARG A 577 19.95 -12.74 7.04
C ARG A 577 21.43 -12.89 7.40
N GLU A 578 22.22 -13.37 6.46
CA GLU A 578 23.66 -13.51 6.63
C GLU A 578 24.39 -12.39 5.90
N THR A 579 25.44 -11.83 6.49
CA THR A 579 26.30 -10.80 5.88
C THR A 579 27.77 -11.02 6.22
N VAL A 580 28.64 -10.15 5.72
CA VAL A 580 30.09 -10.11 6.03
C VAL A 580 30.46 -8.69 6.42
N THR A 581 31.41 -8.51 7.34
CA THR A 581 31.84 -7.17 7.79
C THR A 581 33.20 -6.76 7.26
N GLU A 582 34.04 -7.71 6.84
CA GLU A 582 35.39 -7.43 6.34
C GLU A 582 35.63 -8.09 4.99
N HIS A 583 36.77 -7.78 4.37
CA HIS A 583 37.24 -8.51 3.20
C HIS A 583 37.71 -9.91 3.60
N SER A 584 37.53 -10.90 2.72
CA SER A 584 38.10 -12.24 2.91
C SER A 584 39.59 -12.17 3.23
N SER A 585 39.98 -12.75 4.36
CA SER A 585 41.36 -12.75 4.86
C SER A 585 42.37 -13.46 3.93
N GLN A 586 41.88 -14.38 3.09
CA GLN A 586 42.67 -15.12 2.11
C GLN A 586 41.92 -15.32 0.80
N MET A 587 42.65 -15.68 -0.25
CA MET A 587 42.05 -16.10 -1.52
C MET A 587 41.41 -17.47 -1.35
N CYS A 588 40.11 -17.59 -1.61
CA CYS A 588 39.41 -18.86 -1.48
C CYS A 588 39.42 -19.61 -2.80
N LEU A 589 39.77 -20.90 -2.74
CA LEU A 589 39.83 -21.81 -3.88
C LEU A 589 38.83 -22.95 -3.68
N ALA A 590 38.07 -23.28 -4.72
CA ALA A 590 37.37 -24.56 -4.81
C ALA A 590 37.66 -25.26 -6.15
N LYS A 591 37.76 -26.59 -6.10
CA LYS A 591 37.96 -27.48 -7.24
C LYS A 591 36.61 -28.12 -7.65
N SER A 592 36.45 -28.41 -8.93
CA SER A 592 35.33 -29.20 -9.42
C SER A 592 35.39 -30.66 -8.98
N PRO A 593 34.26 -31.38 -8.97
CA PRO A 593 34.25 -32.82 -8.70
C PRO A 593 35.23 -33.61 -9.58
N ASN A 594 35.37 -33.23 -10.86
CA ASN A 594 36.37 -33.80 -11.77
C ASN A 594 37.81 -33.26 -11.57
N LYS A 595 38.02 -32.33 -10.62
CA LYS A 595 39.32 -31.70 -10.25
C LYS A 595 40.01 -30.89 -11.36
N HIS A 596 39.37 -30.72 -12.52
CA HIS A 596 39.95 -30.00 -13.66
C HIS A 596 39.68 -28.49 -13.64
N ASN A 597 38.61 -28.05 -12.97
CA ASN A 597 38.25 -26.65 -12.88
C ASN A 597 38.53 -26.11 -11.49
N ARG A 598 39.01 -24.86 -11.41
CA ARG A 598 39.39 -24.19 -10.17
C ARG A 598 38.83 -22.78 -10.19
N LEU A 599 38.11 -22.39 -9.14
CA LEU A 599 37.57 -21.04 -8.97
C LEU A 599 38.26 -20.34 -7.81
N PHE A 600 38.73 -19.11 -8.02
CA PHE A 600 39.36 -18.28 -7.01
C PHE A 600 38.52 -17.03 -6.75
N MET A 601 38.05 -16.85 -5.52
CA MET A 601 37.17 -15.73 -5.18
C MET A 601 37.48 -15.13 -3.81
N LYS A 602 37.10 -13.87 -3.63
CA LYS A 602 37.01 -13.17 -2.34
C LYS A 602 35.64 -12.54 -2.19
N SER A 603 35.23 -12.33 -0.96
CA SER A 603 34.04 -11.56 -0.63
C SER A 603 34.39 -10.32 0.19
N ARG A 604 33.51 -9.32 0.11
CA ARG A 604 33.61 -8.06 0.86
C ARG A 604 32.22 -7.51 1.16
N PRO A 605 32.08 -6.68 2.20
CA PRO A 605 30.82 -5.97 2.45
C PRO A 605 30.49 -5.05 1.27
N MET A 606 29.21 -4.99 0.95
CA MET A 606 28.69 -4.08 -0.06
C MET A 606 28.45 -2.69 0.56
N SER A 607 28.93 -1.62 -0.09
CA SER A 607 28.49 -0.26 0.23
C SER A 607 27.03 -0.05 -0.23
N GLU A 608 26.22 0.72 0.49
CA GLU A 608 24.74 0.77 0.40
C GLU A 608 24.09 1.19 -0.95
N ALA A 609 24.76 1.11 -2.10
CA ALA A 609 24.27 1.67 -3.36
C ALA A 609 24.22 0.70 -4.56
N ARG A 610 23.33 0.99 -5.51
CA ARG A 610 23.11 0.24 -6.77
C ARG A 610 23.99 0.75 -7.93
N ALA A 611 24.39 -0.14 -8.84
CA ALA A 611 25.49 -0.01 -9.83
C ALA A 611 25.69 1.29 -10.63
N ARG A 612 24.63 1.95 -11.14
CA ARG A 612 24.78 3.24 -11.88
C ARG A 612 24.89 4.46 -10.96
N TYR A 613 24.29 4.36 -9.79
CA TYR A 613 24.35 5.35 -8.71
C TYR A 613 25.65 5.20 -7.88
N LEU A 614 26.24 4.00 -7.89
CA LEU A 614 27.51 3.69 -7.22
C LEU A 614 28.68 4.55 -7.72
N ALA A 615 28.81 4.76 -9.03
CA ALA A 615 29.90 5.58 -9.58
C ALA A 615 29.74 7.08 -9.29
N GLU A 616 28.52 7.62 -9.38
CA GLU A 616 28.26 9.06 -9.21
C GLU A 616 28.19 9.50 -7.74
N LYS A 617 27.80 8.61 -6.82
CA LYS A 617 27.53 8.99 -5.41
C LYS A 617 28.36 8.23 -4.35
N TYR A 618 29.01 7.13 -4.72
CA TYR A 618 29.75 6.26 -3.79
C TYR A 618 31.17 5.94 -4.29
N GLU A 619 31.69 6.75 -5.22
CA GLU A 619 33.08 6.68 -5.72
C GLU A 619 33.48 5.31 -6.28
N TRP A 620 32.52 4.53 -6.79
CA TRP A 620 32.85 3.25 -7.43
C TRP A 620 33.52 3.45 -8.78
N ASP A 621 34.49 2.58 -9.08
CA ASP A 621 35.12 2.54 -10.38
C ASP A 621 34.11 2.13 -11.47
N VAL A 622 33.98 2.98 -12.49
CA VAL A 622 33.07 2.76 -13.63
C VAL A 622 33.43 1.45 -14.36
N SER A 623 34.69 1.04 -14.31
CA SER A 623 35.15 -0.20 -14.93
C SER A 623 34.66 -1.45 -14.17
N GLU A 624 34.60 -1.41 -12.83
CA GLU A 624 34.03 -2.49 -12.01
C GLU A 624 32.50 -2.58 -12.16
N GLY A 625 31.81 -1.44 -12.22
CA GLY A 625 30.35 -1.40 -12.37
C GLY A 625 29.84 -2.09 -13.65
N ARG A 626 30.65 -2.13 -14.72
CA ARG A 626 30.31 -2.84 -15.98
C ARG A 626 30.55 -4.35 -15.93
N LYS A 627 31.31 -4.84 -14.93
CA LYS A 627 31.68 -6.24 -14.77
C LYS A 627 30.79 -7.01 -13.80
N ILE A 628 29.73 -6.37 -13.30
CA ILE A 628 28.71 -7.04 -12.50
C ILE A 628 27.97 -8.04 -13.38
N TRP A 629 27.99 -9.31 -12.99
CA TRP A 629 27.31 -10.38 -13.72
C TRP A 629 25.84 -10.48 -13.36
N CYS A 630 25.52 -10.45 -12.06
CA CYS A 630 24.15 -10.55 -11.57
C CYS A 630 24.03 -10.06 -10.12
N PHE A 631 22.78 -9.83 -9.73
CA PHE A 631 22.37 -9.60 -8.35
C PHE A 631 21.72 -10.86 -7.77
N GLY A 632 21.85 -11.10 -6.47
CA GLY A 632 21.32 -12.31 -5.84
C GLY A 632 20.82 -12.09 -4.41
N PRO A 633 19.94 -12.96 -3.88
CA PRO A 633 19.25 -14.02 -4.61
C PRO A 633 18.14 -13.47 -5.53
N GLU A 634 17.62 -14.33 -6.41
CA GLU A 634 16.49 -14.09 -7.33
C GLU A 634 16.65 -12.85 -8.24
N GLY A 635 17.89 -12.53 -8.65
CA GLY A 635 18.17 -11.47 -9.61
C GLY A 635 17.96 -10.03 -9.10
N THR A 636 17.41 -9.86 -7.91
CA THR A 636 17.07 -8.53 -7.34
C THR A 636 17.63 -8.31 -5.94
N GLY A 637 18.15 -9.36 -5.30
CA GLY A 637 18.70 -9.29 -3.97
C GLY A 637 19.98 -8.44 -3.87
N PRO A 638 20.30 -7.94 -2.66
CA PRO A 638 21.39 -7.01 -2.41
C PRO A 638 22.74 -7.71 -2.27
N ASN A 639 23.07 -8.62 -3.18
CA ASN A 639 24.40 -9.25 -3.28
C ASN A 639 24.86 -9.14 -4.72
N MET A 640 26.17 -9.03 -4.94
CA MET A 640 26.72 -8.87 -6.30
C MET A 640 27.76 -9.94 -6.60
N LEU A 641 27.73 -10.42 -7.84
CA LEU A 641 28.81 -11.21 -8.43
C LEU A 641 29.55 -10.33 -9.45
N ILE A 642 30.84 -10.12 -9.23
CA ILE A 642 31.67 -9.20 -10.02
C ILE A 642 32.84 -9.97 -10.62
N ASP A 643 33.05 -9.81 -11.91
CA ASP A 643 34.21 -10.36 -12.60
C ASP A 643 35.40 -9.39 -12.52
N VAL A 644 36.47 -9.82 -11.85
CA VAL A 644 37.73 -9.06 -11.78
C VAL A 644 38.88 -9.82 -12.46
N THR A 645 38.57 -10.86 -13.22
CA THR A 645 39.55 -11.69 -13.92
C THR A 645 40.23 -10.92 -15.07
N LYS A 646 41.41 -11.39 -15.49
CA LYS A 646 42.16 -10.84 -16.64
C LYS A 646 42.70 -11.97 -17.50
N GLY A 647 42.30 -12.02 -18.78
CA GLY A 647 42.86 -12.94 -19.76
C GLY A 647 42.42 -14.41 -19.64
N VAL A 648 41.31 -14.69 -18.94
CA VAL A 648 40.79 -16.05 -18.78
C VAL A 648 40.00 -16.47 -20.02
N GLN A 649 40.43 -17.54 -20.67
CA GLN A 649 39.71 -18.15 -21.80
C GLN A 649 38.47 -18.90 -21.32
N TYR A 650 37.43 -18.91 -22.15
CA TYR A 650 36.16 -19.63 -21.91
C TYR A 650 35.32 -19.19 -20.71
N LEU A 651 35.64 -18.07 -20.05
CA LEU A 651 34.88 -17.55 -18.91
C LEU A 651 33.40 -17.30 -19.24
N ASN A 652 33.12 -16.79 -20.45
CA ASN A 652 31.77 -16.53 -20.93
C ASN A 652 30.92 -17.81 -21.06
N GLU A 653 31.53 -18.96 -21.34
CA GLU A 653 30.82 -20.23 -21.51
C GLU A 653 30.29 -20.79 -20.18
N ILE A 654 30.97 -20.49 -19.07
CA ILE A 654 30.58 -20.95 -17.73
C ILE A 654 29.75 -19.91 -16.96
N LYS A 655 29.55 -18.72 -17.53
CA LYS A 655 28.87 -17.59 -16.89
C LYS A 655 27.51 -17.98 -16.35
N GLU A 656 26.66 -18.63 -17.14
CA GLU A 656 25.32 -19.05 -16.71
C GLU A 656 25.36 -20.05 -15.55
N SER A 657 26.33 -20.97 -15.57
CA SER A 657 26.50 -21.95 -14.49
C SER A 657 26.99 -21.30 -13.19
N MET A 658 27.90 -20.33 -13.28
CA MET A 658 28.33 -19.56 -12.10
C MET A 658 27.19 -18.68 -11.56
N VAL A 659 26.42 -18.03 -12.44
CA VAL A 659 25.25 -17.25 -12.05
C VAL A 659 24.24 -18.16 -11.32
N ALA A 660 23.92 -19.34 -11.86
CA ALA A 660 23.04 -20.30 -11.20
C ALA A 660 23.56 -20.74 -9.82
N GLY A 661 24.86 -21.05 -9.71
CA GLY A 661 25.50 -21.38 -8.44
C GLY A 661 25.49 -20.23 -7.44
N PHE A 662 25.64 -18.99 -7.91
CA PHE A 662 25.54 -17.79 -7.09
C PHE A 662 24.12 -17.52 -6.60
N GLN A 663 23.10 -17.66 -7.45
CA GLN A 663 21.70 -17.52 -7.04
C GLN A 663 21.34 -18.54 -5.95
N TRP A 664 21.83 -19.78 -6.09
CA TRP A 664 21.63 -20.81 -5.09
C TRP A 664 22.38 -20.52 -3.78
N ALA A 665 23.68 -20.22 -3.87
CA ALA A 665 24.50 -19.94 -2.69
C ALA A 665 23.98 -18.76 -1.88
N THR A 666 23.59 -17.66 -2.54
CA THR A 666 23.06 -16.46 -1.86
C THR A 666 21.66 -16.64 -1.28
N LYS A 667 20.92 -17.67 -1.73
CA LYS A 667 19.64 -18.04 -1.13
C LYS A 667 19.80 -18.79 0.19
N GLU A 668 20.86 -19.58 0.32
CA GLU A 668 21.08 -20.37 1.54
C GLU A 668 22.10 -19.71 2.47
N GLY A 669 23.26 -19.21 2.04
CA GLY A 669 24.26 -18.77 3.05
C GLY A 669 25.01 -19.95 3.70
N ALA A 670 26.13 -19.65 4.36
CA ALA A 670 27.02 -20.67 4.95
C ALA A 670 26.78 -20.92 6.45
N LEU A 671 26.19 -19.97 7.19
CA LEU A 671 26.07 -20.07 8.65
C LEU A 671 24.91 -20.99 9.06
N CYS A 672 23.69 -20.67 8.63
CA CYS A 672 22.47 -21.34 9.06
C CYS A 672 21.43 -21.50 7.94
N GLU A 673 21.89 -21.44 6.69
CA GLU A 673 21.06 -21.57 5.50
C GLU A 673 19.96 -20.48 5.41
N GLU A 674 20.25 -19.24 5.86
CA GLU A 674 19.42 -18.05 5.59
C GLU A 674 20.00 -17.16 4.47
N ASN A 675 19.12 -16.53 3.69
CA ASN A 675 19.51 -15.67 2.57
C ASN A 675 20.60 -14.66 2.94
N MET A 676 21.62 -14.56 2.09
CA MET A 676 22.69 -13.58 2.21
C MET A 676 22.18 -12.17 1.88
N ARG A 677 22.80 -11.15 2.46
CA ARG A 677 22.50 -9.74 2.20
C ARG A 677 23.74 -8.87 2.39
N GLY A 678 24.00 -8.02 1.41
CA GLY A 678 25.07 -7.02 1.47
C GLY A 678 26.45 -7.61 1.21
N VAL A 679 26.55 -8.69 0.43
CA VAL A 679 27.84 -9.34 0.12
C VAL A 679 28.19 -9.16 -1.35
N CYS A 680 29.38 -8.61 -1.62
CA CYS A 680 29.99 -8.56 -2.94
C CYS A 680 31.00 -9.70 -3.07
N TYR A 681 30.95 -10.40 -4.19
CA TYR A 681 31.86 -11.50 -4.51
C TYR A 681 32.65 -11.17 -5.77
N ASP A 682 33.97 -11.13 -5.62
CA ASP A 682 34.91 -10.80 -6.68
C ASP A 682 35.53 -12.10 -7.21
N ILE A 683 35.32 -12.38 -8.50
CA ILE A 683 35.93 -13.52 -9.21
C ILE A 683 37.34 -13.11 -9.64
N HIS A 684 38.36 -13.62 -8.94
CA HIS A 684 39.74 -13.23 -9.17
C HIS A 684 40.42 -14.01 -10.29
N ASP A 685 40.23 -15.32 -10.31
CA ASP A 685 40.83 -16.19 -11.32
C ASP A 685 40.01 -17.46 -11.49
N VAL A 686 40.13 -18.07 -12.67
CA VAL A 686 39.48 -19.33 -12.99
C VAL A 686 40.40 -20.17 -13.87
N SER A 687 40.69 -21.40 -13.44
CA SER A 687 41.35 -22.40 -14.28
C SER A 687 40.30 -23.35 -14.85
N LEU A 688 40.18 -23.43 -16.17
CA LEU A 688 39.18 -24.25 -16.88
C LEU A 688 39.84 -25.35 -17.72
N HIS A 689 39.17 -26.50 -17.80
CA HIS A 689 39.54 -27.56 -18.75
C HIS A 689 39.34 -27.09 -20.20
N ALA A 690 40.12 -27.60 -21.16
CA ALA A 690 39.97 -27.20 -22.57
C ALA A 690 38.59 -27.62 -23.14
N ASP A 691 38.17 -28.86 -22.89
CA ASP A 691 36.90 -29.37 -23.44
C ASP A 691 35.68 -28.92 -22.64
N THR A 692 34.61 -28.54 -23.36
CA THR A 692 33.33 -28.10 -22.79
C THR A 692 32.61 -29.18 -21.99
N ILE A 693 32.79 -30.46 -22.37
CA ILE A 693 32.19 -31.62 -21.68
C ILE A 693 32.62 -31.66 -20.20
N HIS A 694 33.86 -31.26 -19.90
CA HIS A 694 34.40 -31.25 -18.54
C HIS A 694 34.06 -29.96 -17.75
N ARG A 695 33.25 -29.07 -18.34
CA ARG A 695 32.87 -27.75 -17.80
C ARG A 695 31.37 -27.55 -17.66
N GLY A 696 30.58 -28.62 -17.76
CA GLY A 696 29.12 -28.55 -17.63
C GLY A 696 28.64 -28.06 -16.25
N GLY A 697 27.37 -27.67 -16.17
CA GLY A 697 26.77 -27.07 -14.97
C GLY A 697 26.92 -27.92 -13.70
N GLY A 698 26.85 -29.25 -13.81
CA GLY A 698 27.07 -30.16 -12.68
C GLY A 698 28.49 -30.11 -12.08
N GLN A 699 29.47 -29.56 -12.81
CA GLN A 699 30.82 -29.33 -12.31
C GLN A 699 30.99 -27.91 -11.76
N ILE A 700 30.48 -26.89 -12.46
CA ILE A 700 30.70 -25.49 -12.11
C ILE A 700 29.78 -24.99 -10.99
N ILE A 701 28.50 -25.39 -10.98
CA ILE A 701 27.51 -24.92 -10.00
C ILE A 701 27.93 -25.29 -8.56
N PRO A 702 28.25 -26.56 -8.23
CA PRO A 702 28.64 -26.93 -6.88
C PRO A 702 29.97 -26.29 -6.46
N THR A 703 30.92 -26.14 -7.39
CA THR A 703 32.22 -25.48 -7.11
C THR A 703 32.03 -24.01 -6.82
N THR A 704 31.17 -23.33 -7.59
CA THR A 704 30.81 -21.93 -7.35
C THR A 704 30.20 -21.77 -5.96
N ARG A 705 29.24 -22.63 -5.59
CA ARG A 705 28.63 -22.61 -4.25
C ARG A 705 29.68 -22.81 -3.14
N ARG A 706 30.58 -23.78 -3.28
CA ARG A 706 31.66 -24.03 -2.29
C ARG A 706 32.58 -22.81 -2.13
N VAL A 707 33.08 -22.22 -3.22
CA VAL A 707 34.00 -21.07 -3.11
C VAL A 707 33.32 -19.82 -2.54
N LEU A 708 32.02 -19.63 -2.80
CA LEU A 708 31.22 -18.55 -2.20
C LEU A 708 31.07 -18.71 -0.68
N TYR A 709 30.83 -19.94 -0.20
CA TYR A 709 30.80 -20.20 1.25
C TYR A 709 32.18 -20.08 1.90
N ALA A 710 33.24 -20.54 1.23
CA ALA A 710 34.61 -20.37 1.73
C ALA A 710 34.99 -18.88 1.87
N SER A 711 34.66 -18.07 0.85
CA SER A 711 34.91 -16.63 0.88
C SER A 711 34.09 -15.92 1.96
N GLN A 712 32.81 -16.28 2.13
CA GLN A 712 31.97 -15.75 3.21
C GLN A 712 32.57 -16.04 4.60
N LEU A 713 32.96 -17.30 4.86
CA LEU A 713 33.52 -17.70 6.16
C LEU A 713 34.85 -17.01 6.48
N THR A 714 35.63 -16.63 5.46
CA THR A 714 36.90 -15.91 5.64
C THR A 714 36.74 -14.39 5.76
N ALA A 715 35.54 -13.87 5.55
CA ALA A 715 35.23 -12.43 5.53
C ALA A 715 34.55 -11.92 6.82
N LYS A 716 34.76 -12.62 7.95
CA LYS A 716 34.09 -12.37 9.24
C LYS A 716 32.57 -12.27 9.09
N PRO A 717 31.88 -13.39 8.86
CA PRO A 717 30.44 -13.37 8.66
C PRO A 717 29.70 -12.94 9.95
N ARG A 718 28.55 -12.29 9.77
CA ARG A 718 27.66 -11.80 10.83
C ARG A 718 26.21 -12.10 10.50
N LEU A 719 25.38 -12.11 11.53
CA LEU A 719 23.93 -12.24 11.41
C LEU A 719 23.29 -10.84 11.36
N LEU A 720 22.27 -10.69 10.52
CA LEU A 720 21.44 -9.50 10.45
C LEU A 720 20.09 -9.79 11.12
N GLU A 721 19.73 -8.98 12.11
CA GLU A 721 18.39 -8.98 12.68
C GLU A 721 17.49 -7.93 12.00
N PRO A 722 16.21 -8.22 11.76
CA PRO A 722 15.29 -7.22 11.23
C PRO A 722 14.80 -6.29 12.35
N LEU A 723 14.63 -5.01 12.04
CA LEU A 723 14.02 -4.02 12.95
C LEU A 723 12.74 -3.43 12.38
N TYR A 724 11.82 -3.21 13.30
CA TYR A 724 10.68 -2.33 13.13
C TYR A 724 11.04 -0.89 13.47
N LEU A 725 10.54 0.02 12.65
CA LEU A 725 10.24 1.38 13.09
C LEU A 725 8.91 1.31 13.83
N VAL A 726 8.95 1.68 15.10
CA VAL A 726 7.78 1.75 15.97
C VAL A 726 7.40 3.22 16.13
N GLU A 727 6.19 3.56 15.70
CA GLU A 727 5.58 4.85 15.98
C GLU A 727 4.50 4.66 17.05
N ILE A 728 4.57 5.44 18.11
CA ILE A 728 3.66 5.34 19.25
C ILE A 728 3.03 6.70 19.48
N GLN A 729 1.70 6.76 19.37
CA GLN A 729 0.93 7.91 19.78
C GLN A 729 0.51 7.74 21.24
N CYS A 730 0.80 8.74 22.08
CA CYS A 730 0.47 8.70 23.50
C CYS A 730 0.36 10.09 24.11
N PRO A 731 -0.36 10.25 25.23
CA PRO A 731 -0.27 11.46 26.05
C PRO A 731 1.08 11.54 26.79
N GLU A 732 1.44 12.74 27.26
CA GLU A 732 2.72 13.01 27.93
C GLU A 732 3.00 12.08 29.14
N ASP A 733 1.97 11.80 29.94
CA ASP A 733 2.07 10.97 31.14
C ASP A 733 2.41 9.49 30.83
N ALA A 734 2.15 9.03 29.61
CA ALA A 734 2.43 7.67 29.19
C ALA A 734 3.85 7.47 28.61
N VAL A 735 4.58 8.55 28.30
CA VAL A 735 5.92 8.47 27.68
C VAL A 735 6.93 7.71 28.55
N GLY A 736 6.89 7.89 29.87
CA GLY A 736 7.75 7.14 30.80
C GLY A 736 7.49 5.62 30.78
N GLY A 737 6.23 5.22 30.61
CA GLY A 737 5.85 3.81 30.46
C GLY A 737 6.40 3.21 29.16
N ILE A 738 6.35 3.97 28.06
CA ILE A 738 6.90 3.57 26.76
C ILE A 738 8.40 3.34 26.84
N TYR A 739 9.14 4.28 27.44
CA TYR A 739 10.60 4.16 27.59
C TYR A 739 11.01 2.90 28.36
N THR A 740 10.25 2.56 29.40
CA THR A 740 10.45 1.35 30.20
C THR A 740 10.29 0.08 29.36
N VAL A 741 9.21 0.00 28.58
CA VAL A 741 8.94 -1.19 27.74
C VAL A 741 9.95 -1.32 26.61
N LEU A 742 10.32 -0.21 25.95
CA LEU A 742 11.32 -0.23 24.89
C LEU A 742 12.68 -0.70 25.41
N ASN A 743 13.17 -0.17 26.53
CA ASN A 743 14.45 -0.59 27.10
C ASN A 743 14.48 -2.06 27.50
N GLN A 744 13.39 -2.59 28.05
CA GLN A 744 13.29 -4.02 28.37
C GLN A 744 13.39 -4.92 27.13
N ARG A 745 13.05 -4.39 25.96
CA ARG A 745 12.97 -5.12 24.69
C ARG A 745 14.04 -4.67 23.67
N ARG A 746 15.16 -4.13 24.15
CA ARG A 746 16.27 -3.62 23.31
C ARG A 746 15.85 -2.57 22.27
N GLY A 747 14.75 -1.87 22.52
CA GLY A 747 14.26 -0.79 21.67
C GLY A 747 15.05 0.50 21.90
N HIS A 748 15.34 1.23 20.82
CA HIS A 748 16.05 2.50 20.87
C HIS A 748 15.13 3.64 20.41
N MET A 749 14.69 4.48 21.34
CA MET A 749 13.93 5.69 21.06
C MET A 749 14.88 6.78 20.53
N PHE A 750 14.57 7.35 19.36
CA PHE A 750 15.42 8.36 18.73
C PHE A 750 14.70 9.69 18.45
N ASP A 751 13.37 9.71 18.51
CA ASP A 751 12.58 10.92 18.34
C ASP A 751 11.37 10.92 19.27
N SER A 752 11.05 12.09 19.82
CA SER A 752 9.92 12.33 20.71
C SER A 752 9.45 13.76 20.49
N THR A 753 8.39 13.91 19.70
CA THR A 753 7.85 15.23 19.31
C THR A 753 6.43 15.39 19.80
N GLN A 754 6.13 16.57 20.35
CA GLN A 754 4.76 16.93 20.71
C GLN A 754 3.99 17.37 19.46
N MET A 755 2.75 16.89 19.31
CA MET A 755 1.87 17.34 18.24
C MET A 755 1.36 18.76 18.53
N MET A 756 1.54 19.66 17.57
CA MET A 756 1.07 21.03 17.67
C MET A 756 -0.47 21.06 17.84
N GLY A 757 -0.97 21.80 18.83
CA GLY A 757 -2.41 21.92 19.10
C GLY A 757 -3.03 20.75 19.88
N THR A 758 -2.24 19.76 20.34
CA THR A 758 -2.73 18.67 21.19
C THR A 758 -1.77 18.35 22.35
N LEU A 759 -2.27 17.61 23.35
CA LEU A 759 -1.45 17.09 24.46
C LEU A 759 -0.80 15.73 24.15
N MET A 760 -0.78 15.33 22.87
CA MET A 760 -0.27 14.04 22.42
C MET A 760 1.18 14.17 21.91
N PHE A 761 1.96 13.11 22.13
CA PHE A 761 3.32 12.92 21.68
C PHE A 761 3.38 11.81 20.62
N PHE A 762 4.25 12.01 19.63
CA PHE A 762 4.75 10.95 18.77
C PHE A 762 6.12 10.51 19.26
N VAL A 763 6.22 9.23 19.62
CA VAL A 763 7.48 8.58 19.96
C VAL A 763 7.87 7.66 18.81
N LYS A 764 9.08 7.84 18.26
CA LYS A 764 9.65 6.94 17.25
C LYS A 764 10.83 6.18 17.84
N ALA A 765 10.82 4.87 17.63
CA ALA A 765 11.84 3.96 18.11
C ALA A 765 12.17 2.87 17.09
N TYR A 766 13.38 2.33 17.18
CA TYR A 766 13.72 1.07 16.52
C TYR A 766 13.52 -0.09 17.50
N LEU A 767 12.87 -1.16 17.06
CA LEU A 767 12.61 -2.36 17.87
C LEU A 767 12.99 -3.62 17.08
N PRO A 768 13.87 -4.50 17.59
CA PRO A 768 14.12 -5.79 16.96
C PRO A 768 12.84 -6.62 16.84
N VAL A 769 12.58 -7.21 15.67
CA VAL A 769 11.32 -7.96 15.43
C VAL A 769 11.17 -9.13 16.41
N SER A 770 12.27 -9.77 16.84
CA SER A 770 12.23 -10.87 17.82
C SER A 770 11.71 -10.43 19.17
N GLU A 771 11.93 -9.17 19.53
CA GLU A 771 11.48 -8.54 20.78
C GLU A 771 10.12 -7.87 20.63
N SER A 772 9.49 -7.94 19.44
CA SER A 772 8.18 -7.33 19.19
C SER A 772 7.00 -8.21 19.64
N PHE A 773 7.22 -9.50 19.85
CA PHE A 773 6.15 -10.43 20.23
C PHE A 773 5.58 -10.08 21.62
N GLY A 774 4.27 -9.84 21.67
CA GLY A 774 3.60 -9.37 22.89
C GLY A 774 3.89 -7.91 23.26
N PHE A 775 4.66 -7.16 22.46
CA PHE A 775 5.00 -5.76 22.73
C PHE A 775 3.76 -4.89 22.94
N THR A 776 2.73 -5.04 22.09
CA THR A 776 1.49 -4.27 22.21
C THR A 776 0.75 -4.53 23.52
N ALA A 777 0.76 -5.77 24.01
CA ALA A 777 0.12 -6.14 25.28
C ALA A 777 0.85 -5.52 26.47
N ASP A 778 2.18 -5.63 26.49
CA ASP A 778 3.03 -5.04 27.53
C ASP A 778 2.93 -3.51 27.54
N LEU A 779 2.94 -2.90 26.36
CA LEU A 779 2.81 -1.46 26.22
C LEU A 779 1.47 -0.98 26.75
N ARG A 780 0.37 -1.65 26.40
CA ARG A 780 -0.96 -1.33 26.93
C ARG A 780 -1.02 -1.49 28.44
N SER A 781 -0.42 -2.55 28.99
CA SER A 781 -0.36 -2.75 30.45
C SER A 781 0.37 -1.60 31.16
N LYS A 782 1.52 -1.18 30.64
CA LYS A 782 2.37 -0.14 31.25
C LYS A 782 1.89 1.29 31.02
N THR A 783 1.04 1.50 30.01
CA THR A 783 0.50 2.82 29.66
C THR A 783 -0.99 2.96 29.99
N ALA A 784 -1.57 2.00 30.72
CA ALA A 784 -3.01 1.92 31.00
C ALA A 784 -3.89 2.00 29.74
N GLY A 785 -3.39 1.44 28.62
CA GLY A 785 -4.06 1.43 27.32
C GLY A 785 -4.02 2.77 26.56
N LYS A 786 -3.29 3.78 27.06
CA LYS A 786 -3.22 5.11 26.43
C LYS A 786 -2.27 5.19 25.25
N ALA A 787 -1.38 4.22 25.07
CA ALA A 787 -0.41 4.18 23.98
C ALA A 787 -0.79 3.16 22.90
N PHE A 788 -0.70 3.59 21.64
CA PHE A 788 -1.02 2.78 20.48
C PHE A 788 0.22 2.63 19.60
N PRO A 789 0.88 1.45 19.61
CA PRO A 789 2.07 1.24 18.79
C PRO A 789 1.72 0.77 17.39
N GLN A 790 2.51 1.21 16.43
CA GLN A 790 2.51 0.66 15.08
C GLN A 790 3.91 0.29 14.66
N CYS A 791 4.08 -0.96 14.23
CA CYS A 791 5.37 -1.51 13.85
C CYS A 791 5.43 -1.69 12.33
N VAL A 792 6.39 -1.07 11.67
CA VAL A 792 6.65 -1.25 10.23
C VAL A 792 8.06 -1.75 10.03
N PHE A 793 8.26 -2.78 9.20
CA PHE A 793 9.60 -3.22 8.82
C PHE A 793 10.39 -2.04 8.24
N HIS A 794 11.51 -1.71 8.87
CA HIS A 794 12.35 -0.59 8.45
C HIS A 794 13.61 -1.07 7.73
N HIS A 795 14.45 -1.83 8.44
CA HIS A 795 15.77 -2.22 7.93
C HIS A 795 16.31 -3.47 8.62
N TRP A 796 17.46 -3.94 8.13
CA TRP A 796 18.24 -5.00 8.72
C TRP A 796 19.44 -4.40 9.44
N GLN A 797 19.70 -4.80 10.69
CA GLN A 797 20.85 -4.35 11.48
C GLN A 797 21.80 -5.51 11.75
N VAL A 798 23.09 -5.22 11.71
CA VAL A 798 24.15 -6.18 12.03
C VAL A 798 24.18 -6.43 13.53
N LEU A 799 24.06 -7.69 13.91
CA LEU A 799 24.44 -8.16 15.23
C LEU A 799 25.98 -8.17 15.32
N MET A 800 26.53 -7.33 16.18
CA MET A 800 27.98 -7.06 16.24
C MET A 800 28.78 -8.17 16.93
N ASP A 801 28.11 -9.01 17.71
CA ASP A 801 28.70 -10.17 18.37
C ASP A 801 29.16 -11.24 17.36
N ASP A 802 30.18 -12.01 17.75
CA ASP A 802 30.82 -12.97 16.84
C ASP A 802 30.09 -14.32 16.84
N PRO A 803 29.51 -14.78 15.71
CA PRO A 803 28.72 -16.01 15.67
C PRO A 803 29.51 -17.29 15.98
N PHE A 804 30.85 -17.25 15.90
CA PHE A 804 31.72 -18.38 16.22
C PHE A 804 32.01 -18.52 17.72
N ASP A 805 31.76 -17.50 18.53
CA ASP A 805 31.86 -17.58 19.97
C ASP A 805 30.55 -18.13 20.55
N GLY A 806 30.59 -19.35 21.10
CA GLY A 806 29.44 -20.07 21.63
C GLY A 806 28.70 -19.38 22.79
N THR A 807 29.29 -18.34 23.39
CA THR A 807 28.65 -17.56 24.46
C THR A 807 27.75 -16.44 23.94
N THR A 808 27.87 -16.08 22.66
CA THR A 808 27.19 -14.94 22.05
C THR A 808 25.74 -15.25 21.67
N ASN A 809 24.92 -14.20 21.55
CA ASN A 809 23.51 -14.32 21.16
C ASN A 809 23.37 -14.84 19.73
N SER A 810 24.17 -14.29 18.81
CA SER A 810 24.24 -14.71 17.41
C SER A 810 24.56 -16.20 17.26
N SER A 811 25.52 -16.74 18.03
CA SER A 811 25.85 -18.16 18.03
C SER A 811 24.68 -19.03 18.52
N GLN A 812 24.02 -18.63 19.60
CA GLN A 812 22.84 -19.33 20.12
C GLN A 812 21.67 -19.31 19.12
N ILE A 813 21.44 -18.19 18.44
CA ILE A 813 20.41 -18.07 17.39
C ILE A 813 20.73 -19.01 16.22
N ILE A 814 21.98 -19.01 15.74
CA ILE A 814 22.43 -19.90 14.66
C ILE A 814 22.25 -21.36 15.06
N ALA A 815 22.66 -21.75 16.27
CA ALA A 815 22.49 -23.12 16.76
C ALA A 815 21.01 -23.54 16.79
N LYS A 816 20.11 -22.66 17.26
CA LYS A 816 18.66 -22.90 17.26
C LYS A 816 18.09 -23.06 15.84
N ILE A 817 18.48 -22.19 14.91
CA ILE A 817 18.03 -22.25 13.50
C ILE A 817 18.50 -23.56 12.85
N ARG A 818 19.79 -23.90 13.01
CA ARG A 818 20.37 -25.12 12.45
C ARG A 818 19.69 -26.37 13.01
N LYS A 819 19.46 -26.42 14.32
CA LYS A 819 18.73 -27.51 14.99
C LYS A 819 17.30 -27.65 14.45
N ARG A 820 16.57 -26.54 14.25
CA ARG A 820 15.22 -26.56 13.67
C ARG A 820 15.21 -27.08 12.23
N LYS A 821 16.17 -26.63 11.40
CA LYS A 821 16.31 -27.07 10.01
C LYS A 821 16.85 -28.49 9.87
N GLY A 822 17.25 -29.16 10.95
CA GLY A 822 17.87 -30.49 10.89
C GLY A 822 19.29 -30.48 10.33
N LEU A 823 19.96 -29.33 10.33
CA LEU A 823 21.34 -29.19 9.85
C LEU A 823 22.34 -29.72 10.90
N THR A 824 23.55 -30.07 10.46
CA THR A 824 24.64 -30.48 11.35
C THR A 824 24.90 -29.44 12.44
N GLU A 825 25.05 -29.87 13.69
CA GLU A 825 25.33 -28.97 14.81
C GLU A 825 26.64 -28.21 14.60
N GLY A 826 26.63 -26.92 14.95
CA GLY A 826 27.77 -26.01 14.76
C GLY A 826 27.89 -25.42 13.35
N ILE A 827 28.62 -24.31 13.23
CA ILE A 827 28.88 -23.65 11.94
C ILE A 827 29.85 -24.52 11.13
N PRO A 828 29.60 -24.74 9.81
CA PRO A 828 30.50 -25.52 8.97
C PRO A 828 31.93 -24.98 8.99
N SER A 829 32.91 -25.89 9.13
CA SER A 829 34.33 -25.52 9.07
C SER A 829 34.69 -25.04 7.67
N LEU A 830 35.59 -24.05 7.59
CA LEU A 830 36.17 -23.60 6.32
C LEU A 830 36.78 -24.75 5.50
N ASN A 831 37.31 -25.78 6.16
CA ASN A 831 37.90 -26.96 5.52
C ASN A 831 36.90 -27.76 4.67
N ASN A 832 35.59 -27.61 4.90
CA ASN A 832 34.56 -28.26 4.09
C ASN A 832 34.47 -27.66 2.68
N TYR A 833 34.87 -26.40 2.54
CA TYR A 833 34.66 -25.61 1.32
C TYR A 833 35.96 -25.20 0.64
N LEU A 834 37.01 -24.93 1.41
CA LEU A 834 38.30 -24.46 0.90
C LEU A 834 39.18 -25.64 0.48
N ASP A 835 39.53 -25.70 -0.80
CA ASP A 835 40.50 -26.65 -1.33
C ASP A 835 41.91 -26.03 -1.33
N LYS A 836 42.93 -26.85 -1.05
CA LYS A 836 44.35 -26.47 -1.23
C LYS A 836 44.77 -26.72 -2.69
N LEU A 837 45.72 -25.92 -3.19
CA LEU A 837 46.21 -25.96 -4.58
C LEU A 837 46.67 -27.35 -5.01
#